data_AF-A0A250WR82-F1
#
_entry.id   AF-A0A250WR82-F1
#
_cell.length_a   1.000
_cell.length_b   1.000
_cell.length_c   1.000
_cell.angle_alpha   90.00
_cell.angle_beta   90.00
_cell.angle_gamma   90.00
#
_symmetry.space_group_name_H-M   'P 1'
#
loop_
_entity.id
_entity.type
_entity.pdbx_description
1 polymer ?
#
loop_
_entity_poly.entity_id
_entity_poly.type
_entity_poly.pdbx_seq_one_letter_code
_entity_poly.pdbx_strand_id
1 'polypeptide(L)'
;MSVYGSEAGNSAGGQDTQDEDTISQPHLQNSKLAGLFLEDEDQDYQREEASLLKGFFGERIVTWQFVTFKIILDLWQLLTLTINPQYGWSFNAYDTWWQVIDIIQLNYFMSARGLTFFLVCLYIFIALLLFTLAICIWVAWSFKNQVFDYVWPITFLRWFGVIFFQMLDILSMTFFLMTLDCQYFGVDPAVIGYNQEFPSEYCWSFPYVINVVPASISLIIFVVLAAAFQMGEMELNMMTKNMLGMAHSKAEVLSFLIKFLMTSASVFLNSLEWLSCFYLGCSLLLLYLSLKWEPYYHAWVNHTRAAVNGALLYSALVLVILVYTPMLDKGGDSSKATSTLAAYKLNCTIALVAGLAPAAVLAGLCSVLRLRHIQAIVNKFRDAPPGIKNILIHKFSDVREVEMCARCCRKWVDELTYDEDAINLAYEILKAGMEQLPGNAFMIILYSSFLIDVKDGFQSGLTELAAARKADKSFLESFALYSREQLHTQKSSGAKGSQGADLVSYVEQQRSYRMAMKVNKDTFEATSSFWTCLLKQNVQLSALTKKVAILDARVEEATATYRHLLQRSPDNWMLIRMYGLFLELVRNDPLGAARNYSEAERIRLAEEEAKHNAFLTESAMPYYKGGRGTDNTKGVIIMNAKCIVKNINKAACDVTGYYQKELQGKNVNILIPRPFSDQHDQYVKKHITN
;
A
#
# COMPACT_ATOMS: atom_id res chain seq x y z
N MET A 1 -44.61 -66.78 14.16
CA MET A 1 -45.97 -67.31 14.42
C MET A 1 -46.82 -66.11 14.81
N SER A 2 -47.97 -65.78 14.22
CA SER A 2 -48.81 -66.41 13.19
C SER A 2 -49.76 -65.31 12.64
N VAL A 3 -49.97 -65.17 11.33
CA VAL A 3 -51.13 -65.69 10.54
C VAL A 3 -52.39 -64.79 10.55
N TYR A 4 -52.61 -64.15 9.38
CA TYR A 4 -53.80 -64.06 8.49
C TYR A 4 -55.25 -63.86 8.95
N GLY A 5 -55.93 -62.97 8.17
CA GLY A 5 -57.32 -63.08 7.63
C GLY A 5 -58.42 -62.40 8.45
N SER A 6 -59.55 -61.88 7.93
CA SER A 6 -60.14 -61.63 6.60
C SER A 6 -61.55 -61.05 6.87
N GLU A 7 -62.00 -60.03 6.10
CA GLU A 7 -63.41 -59.65 5.73
C GLU A 7 -64.50 -59.47 6.81
N ALA A 8 -65.58 -58.69 6.71
CA ALA A 8 -66.07 -57.54 5.94
C ALA A 8 -67.44 -57.15 6.59
N GLY A 9 -67.87 -55.87 6.58
CA GLY A 9 -69.31 -55.53 6.74
C GLY A 9 -69.72 -54.34 7.63
N ASN A 10 -69.76 -53.15 7.02
CA ASN A 10 -70.72 -52.03 7.16
C ASN A 10 -71.14 -51.35 8.50
N SER A 11 -70.76 -50.06 8.53
CA SER A 11 -71.55 -48.83 8.81
C SER A 11 -71.97 -48.42 10.22
N ALA A 12 -71.29 -47.35 10.66
CA ALA A 12 -71.78 -46.07 11.24
C ALA A 12 -71.63 -45.83 12.75
N GLY A 13 -70.65 -44.97 13.10
CA GLY A 13 -70.76 -44.02 14.21
C GLY A 13 -69.52 -43.82 15.10
N GLY A 14 -68.70 -42.79 14.81
CA GLY A 14 -68.02 -42.00 15.84
C GLY A 14 -66.53 -42.23 16.15
N GLN A 15 -65.72 -41.24 15.74
CA GLN A 15 -64.52 -40.65 16.37
C GLN A 15 -63.13 -41.35 16.40
N ASP A 16 -62.17 -40.54 15.97
CA ASP A 16 -60.74 -40.41 16.33
C ASP A 16 -59.61 -41.19 15.61
N THR A 17 -58.66 -40.38 15.12
CA THR A 17 -57.19 -40.56 14.91
C THR A 17 -56.61 -41.30 13.67
N GLN A 18 -55.99 -40.47 12.81
CA GLN A 18 -54.65 -40.51 12.18
C GLN A 18 -54.29 -41.44 10.99
N ASP A 19 -53.78 -40.76 9.94
CA ASP A 19 -52.84 -41.13 8.85
C ASP A 19 -53.37 -42.13 7.78
N GLU A 20 -53.10 -42.05 6.46
CA GLU A 20 -51.94 -41.54 5.69
C GLU A 20 -52.31 -41.41 4.18
N ASP A 21 -51.38 -40.90 3.37
CA ASP A 21 -51.29 -40.93 1.89
C ASP A 21 -51.98 -39.85 1.02
N THR A 22 -51.28 -38.73 0.85
CA THR A 22 -50.82 -38.32 -0.50
C THR A 22 -49.51 -37.55 -0.37
N ILE A 23 -48.37 -38.24 -0.59
CA ILE A 23 -47.05 -37.61 -0.70
C ILE A 23 -47.00 -36.82 -2.01
N SER A 24 -47.40 -35.56 -1.96
CA SER A 24 -47.00 -34.55 -2.94
C SER A 24 -45.80 -33.79 -2.38
N GLN A 25 -44.63 -34.00 -2.99
CA GLN A 25 -43.41 -33.20 -2.76
C GLN A 25 -43.66 -31.72 -3.08
N PRO A 26 -43.23 -30.79 -2.21
CA PRO A 26 -42.71 -29.51 -2.71
C PRO A 26 -41.59 -28.99 -1.79
N HIS A 27 -40.40 -29.61 -1.80
CA HIS A 27 -39.26 -29.07 -1.04
C HIS A 27 -37.97 -28.84 -1.83
N LEU A 28 -37.96 -29.05 -3.16
CA LEU A 28 -36.74 -28.87 -3.96
C LEU A 28 -36.72 -27.62 -4.86
N GLN A 29 -37.81 -26.84 -4.92
CA GLN A 29 -37.93 -25.76 -5.92
C GLN A 29 -37.76 -24.34 -5.34
N ASN A 30 -37.92 -24.15 -4.03
CA ASN A 30 -37.76 -22.82 -3.40
C ASN A 30 -36.31 -22.48 -3.01
N SER A 31 -35.38 -23.44 -3.03
CA SER A 31 -33.96 -23.19 -2.73
C SER A 31 -33.19 -22.57 -3.90
N LYS A 32 -33.61 -22.80 -5.15
CA LYS A 32 -32.94 -22.25 -6.34
C LYS A 32 -33.37 -20.83 -6.70
N LEU A 33 -34.52 -20.35 -6.19
CA LEU A 33 -35.02 -19.00 -6.49
C LEU A 33 -34.53 -17.94 -5.49
N ALA A 34 -34.21 -18.33 -4.25
CA ALA A 34 -33.70 -17.40 -3.23
C ALA A 34 -32.21 -17.04 -3.42
N GLY A 35 -31.44 -17.87 -4.12
CA GLY A 35 -30.02 -17.62 -4.41
C GLY A 35 -29.77 -16.64 -5.56
N LEU A 36 -30.76 -16.39 -6.43
CA LEU A 36 -30.54 -15.60 -7.65
C LEU A 36 -30.89 -14.10 -7.51
N PHE A 37 -31.59 -13.70 -6.44
CA PHE A 37 -32.01 -12.30 -6.22
C PHE A 37 -31.20 -11.56 -5.14
N LEU A 38 -30.31 -12.25 -4.42
CA LEU A 38 -29.45 -11.66 -3.39
C LEU A 38 -27.99 -11.51 -3.85
N GLU A 39 -27.64 -11.98 -5.06
CA GLU A 39 -26.26 -11.92 -5.56
C GLU A 39 -25.95 -10.66 -6.37
N ASP A 40 -26.92 -9.98 -6.99
CA ASP A 40 -26.61 -8.87 -7.92
C ASP A 40 -26.67 -7.47 -7.28
N GLU A 41 -27.59 -7.18 -6.36
CA GLU A 41 -27.68 -5.82 -5.75
C GLU A 41 -26.69 -5.60 -4.60
N ASP A 42 -26.40 -6.63 -3.79
CA ASP A 42 -25.44 -6.51 -2.69
C ASP A 42 -23.97 -6.59 -3.17
N GLN A 43 -23.69 -7.28 -4.29
CA GLN A 43 -22.33 -7.34 -4.83
C GLN A 43 -21.86 -6.02 -5.42
N ASP A 44 -22.72 -5.27 -6.13
CA ASP A 44 -22.32 -3.97 -6.69
C ASP A 44 -22.22 -2.89 -5.61
N TYR A 45 -23.10 -2.89 -4.60
CA TYR A 45 -23.01 -1.95 -3.48
C TYR A 45 -21.80 -2.23 -2.56
N GLN A 46 -21.52 -3.51 -2.25
CA GLN A 46 -20.32 -3.90 -1.50
C GLN A 46 -19.02 -3.67 -2.31
N ARG A 47 -19.07 -3.80 -3.64
CA ARG A 47 -17.91 -3.56 -4.51
C ARG A 47 -17.64 -2.07 -4.70
N GLU A 48 -18.67 -1.22 -4.78
CA GLU A 48 -18.52 0.24 -4.76
C GLU A 48 -17.99 0.73 -3.42
N GLU A 49 -18.58 0.31 -2.29
CA GLU A 49 -18.18 0.74 -0.95
C GLU A 49 -16.79 0.18 -0.57
N ALA A 50 -16.48 -1.06 -0.94
CA ALA A 50 -15.13 -1.62 -0.80
C ALA A 50 -14.12 -1.01 -1.80
N SER A 51 -14.53 -0.49 -2.96
CA SER A 51 -13.64 0.26 -3.87
C SER A 51 -13.37 1.68 -3.40
N LEU A 52 -14.39 2.34 -2.82
CA LEU A 52 -14.31 3.67 -2.23
C LEU A 52 -13.47 3.64 -0.94
N LEU A 53 -13.68 2.64 -0.07
CA LEU A 53 -12.88 2.42 1.14
C LEU A 53 -11.48 1.88 0.84
N LYS A 54 -11.28 1.05 -0.19
CA LYS A 54 -9.93 0.76 -0.74
C LYS A 54 -9.27 2.01 -1.30
N GLY A 55 -10.02 2.92 -1.90
CA GLY A 55 -9.51 4.19 -2.43
C GLY A 55 -9.06 5.14 -1.31
N PHE A 56 -9.74 5.12 -0.15
CA PHE A 56 -9.47 6.03 0.96
C PHE A 56 -8.46 5.48 1.99
N PHE A 57 -8.43 4.16 2.23
CA PHE A 57 -7.60 3.51 3.25
C PHE A 57 -6.77 2.32 2.75
N GLY A 58 -7.10 1.74 1.59
CA GLY A 58 -6.41 0.58 1.04
C GLY A 58 -4.99 0.92 0.57
N GLU A 59 -4.10 -0.09 0.60
CA GLU A 59 -2.85 -0.07 -0.15
C GLU A 59 -3.14 0.45 -1.55
N ARG A 60 -2.54 1.60 -1.92
CA ARG A 60 -2.60 2.06 -3.30
C ARG A 60 -1.98 0.96 -4.14
N ILE A 61 -2.81 0.31 -4.95
CA ILE A 61 -2.30 -0.34 -6.15
C ILE A 61 -1.91 0.83 -7.05
N VAL A 62 -0.66 1.28 -6.89
CA VAL A 62 -0.09 2.33 -7.75
C VAL A 62 -0.16 1.78 -9.17
N THR A 63 -0.99 2.41 -10.01
CA THR A 63 -1.15 1.99 -11.40
C THR A 63 0.15 2.20 -12.14
N TRP A 64 0.44 1.34 -13.12
CA TRP A 64 1.63 1.50 -13.96
C TRP A 64 1.66 2.90 -14.61
N GLN A 65 0.50 3.43 -14.99
CA GLN A 65 0.34 4.77 -15.56
C GLN A 65 0.94 5.85 -14.64
N PHE A 66 0.66 5.79 -13.34
CA PHE A 66 1.20 6.75 -12.38
C PHE A 66 2.72 6.63 -12.23
N VAL A 67 3.26 5.40 -12.21
CA VAL A 67 4.71 5.18 -12.12
C VAL A 67 5.42 5.70 -13.37
N THR A 68 4.90 5.40 -14.55
CA THR A 68 5.45 5.91 -15.81
C THR A 68 5.39 7.43 -15.87
N PHE A 69 4.27 8.03 -15.45
CA PHE A 69 4.14 9.48 -15.34
C PHE A 69 5.19 10.07 -14.38
N LYS A 70 5.39 9.48 -13.19
CA LYS A 70 6.42 9.91 -12.22
C LYS A 70 7.81 9.95 -12.86
N ILE A 71 8.19 8.86 -13.52
CA ILE A 71 9.54 8.72 -14.10
C ILE A 71 9.75 9.69 -15.26
N ILE A 72 8.73 9.90 -16.10
CA ILE A 72 8.79 10.86 -17.20
C ILE A 72 8.88 12.30 -16.68
N LEU A 73 8.10 12.63 -15.64
CA LEU A 73 8.14 13.96 -15.02
C LEU A 73 9.51 14.24 -14.39
N ASP A 74 10.10 13.25 -13.73
CA ASP A 74 11.46 13.34 -13.16
C ASP A 74 12.52 13.53 -14.25
N LEU A 75 12.45 12.76 -15.35
CA LEU A 75 13.32 12.96 -16.51
C LEU A 75 13.20 14.38 -17.05
N TRP A 76 11.97 14.87 -17.21
CA TRP A 76 11.72 16.22 -17.74
C TRP A 76 12.35 17.28 -16.84
N GLN A 77 12.09 17.23 -15.52
CA GLN A 77 12.66 18.18 -14.56
C GLN A 77 14.19 18.17 -14.59
N LEU A 78 14.82 16.98 -14.62
CA LEU A 78 16.27 16.85 -14.69
C LEU A 78 16.85 17.35 -16.02
N LEU A 79 16.20 17.07 -17.15
CA LEU A 79 16.67 17.52 -18.46
C LEU A 79 16.65 19.04 -18.57
N THR A 80 15.61 19.71 -18.06
CA THR A 80 15.53 21.17 -18.06
C THR A 80 16.67 21.85 -17.29
N LEU A 81 17.27 21.17 -16.30
CA LEU A 81 18.47 21.71 -15.62
C LEU A 81 19.70 21.74 -16.53
N THR A 82 19.82 20.81 -17.48
CA THR A 82 20.96 20.74 -18.41
C THR A 82 20.71 21.45 -19.75
N ILE A 83 19.45 21.55 -20.14
CA ILE A 83 18.99 22.11 -21.40
C ILE A 83 18.33 23.44 -21.07
N ASN A 84 19.09 24.54 -21.15
CA ASN A 84 18.57 25.90 -20.96
C ASN A 84 19.07 26.79 -22.10
N PRO A 85 18.22 27.57 -22.80
CA PRO A 85 18.61 28.45 -23.90
C PRO A 85 19.79 29.38 -23.55
N GLN A 86 19.88 29.81 -22.29
CA GLN A 86 20.95 30.67 -21.79
C GLN A 86 22.33 30.00 -21.87
N TYR A 87 22.41 28.67 -21.92
CA TYR A 87 23.66 27.90 -22.01
C TYR A 87 24.23 27.82 -23.43
N GLY A 88 23.58 28.48 -24.41
CA GLY A 88 24.11 28.64 -25.76
C GLY A 88 23.67 27.56 -26.75
N TRP A 89 22.59 26.83 -26.45
CA TRP A 89 21.93 25.94 -27.41
C TRP A 89 21.28 26.74 -28.55
N SER A 90 21.12 26.12 -29.73
CA SER A 90 20.69 26.83 -30.95
C SER A 90 19.17 26.91 -31.15
N PHE A 91 18.34 26.62 -30.14
CA PHE A 91 16.89 26.76 -30.23
C PHE A 91 16.42 28.11 -29.68
N ASN A 92 15.35 28.65 -30.28
CA ASN A 92 14.84 29.96 -29.91
C ASN A 92 13.97 29.84 -28.64
N ALA A 93 14.27 30.65 -27.62
CA ALA A 93 13.52 30.66 -26.35
C ALA A 93 12.03 31.03 -26.54
N TYR A 94 11.70 31.70 -27.65
CA TYR A 94 10.33 32.11 -27.97
C TYR A 94 9.52 31.05 -28.73
N ASP A 95 10.13 29.91 -29.08
CA ASP A 95 9.39 28.85 -29.76
C ASP A 95 8.37 28.20 -28.82
N THR A 96 7.16 27.97 -29.34
CA THR A 96 6.03 27.46 -28.54
C THR A 96 6.32 26.10 -27.90
N TRP A 97 7.09 25.24 -28.58
CA TRP A 97 7.47 23.92 -28.07
C TRP A 97 8.44 24.03 -26.89
N TRP A 98 9.36 25.01 -26.91
CA TRP A 98 10.29 25.25 -25.81
C TRP A 98 9.56 25.84 -24.60
N GLN A 99 8.65 26.79 -24.83
CA GLN A 99 7.83 27.36 -23.76
C GLN A 99 7.02 26.28 -23.01
N VAL A 100 6.51 25.27 -23.71
CA VAL A 100 5.83 24.13 -23.07
C VAL A 100 6.79 23.31 -22.19
N ILE A 101 8.05 23.15 -22.61
CA ILE A 101 9.09 22.45 -21.85
C ILE A 101 9.53 23.24 -20.62
N ASP A 102 9.68 24.55 -20.76
CA ASP A 102 10.18 25.47 -19.75
C ASP A 102 9.13 25.81 -18.66
N ILE A 103 7.83 25.60 -18.93
CA ILE A 103 6.75 25.76 -17.93
C ILE A 103 7.04 24.97 -16.65
N ILE A 104 7.76 23.84 -16.73
CA ILE A 104 8.08 23.02 -15.55
C ILE A 104 9.15 23.65 -14.65
N GLN A 105 10.07 24.45 -15.18
CA GLN A 105 11.04 25.20 -14.33
C GLN A 105 10.43 26.45 -13.70
N LEU A 106 9.31 26.95 -14.23
CA LEU A 106 8.61 28.18 -13.82
C LEU A 106 9.45 29.48 -13.90
N ASN A 107 10.77 29.44 -14.11
CA ASN A 107 11.66 30.61 -14.10
C ASN A 107 11.17 31.72 -15.06
N TYR A 108 11.06 31.42 -16.36
CA TYR A 108 10.58 32.37 -17.35
C TYR A 108 9.12 32.80 -17.10
N PHE A 109 8.27 31.86 -16.71
CA PHE A 109 6.86 32.14 -16.42
C PHE A 109 6.70 33.14 -15.26
N MET A 110 7.52 33.01 -14.22
CA MET A 110 7.50 33.89 -13.05
C MET A 110 8.14 35.25 -13.38
N SER A 111 9.28 35.27 -14.08
CA SER A 111 9.93 36.51 -14.52
C SER A 111 9.00 37.34 -15.41
N ALA A 112 8.29 36.72 -16.37
CA ALA A 112 7.36 37.39 -17.27
C ALA A 112 6.15 38.04 -16.57
N ARG A 113 5.72 37.53 -15.41
CA ARG A 113 4.59 38.07 -14.62
C ARG A 113 5.02 39.14 -13.61
N GLY A 114 6.32 39.24 -13.35
CA GLY A 114 6.91 40.22 -12.44
C GLY A 114 7.03 39.74 -10.99
N LEU A 115 7.79 40.52 -10.20
CA LEU A 115 8.21 40.17 -8.85
C LEU A 115 7.05 39.99 -7.86
N THR A 116 6.01 40.83 -7.93
CA THR A 116 4.88 40.78 -6.99
C THR A 116 4.10 39.47 -7.10
N PHE A 117 3.89 38.97 -8.32
CA PHE A 117 3.25 37.69 -8.58
C PHE A 117 4.09 36.53 -8.02
N PHE A 118 5.41 36.57 -8.28
CA PHE A 118 6.35 35.59 -7.73
C PHE A 118 6.31 35.54 -6.20
N LEU A 119 6.35 36.69 -5.52
CA LEU A 119 6.31 36.74 -4.06
C LEU A 119 4.99 36.17 -3.48
N VAL A 120 3.84 36.44 -4.10
CA VAL A 120 2.56 35.84 -3.68
C VAL A 120 2.63 34.32 -3.76
N CYS A 121 3.12 33.77 -4.87
CA CYS A 121 3.29 32.33 -5.03
C CYS A 121 4.31 31.76 -4.02
N LEU A 122 5.42 32.47 -3.76
CA LEU A 122 6.44 32.07 -2.77
C LEU A 122 5.81 31.88 -1.39
N TYR A 123 5.06 32.86 -0.90
CA TYR A 123 4.42 32.75 0.41
C TYR A 123 3.33 31.68 0.48
N ILE A 124 2.65 31.38 -0.64
CA ILE A 124 1.72 30.23 -0.71
C ILE A 124 2.48 28.92 -0.51
N PHE A 125 3.62 28.73 -1.19
CA PHE A 125 4.46 27.53 -1.04
C PHE A 125 5.02 27.41 0.38
N ILE A 126 5.47 28.52 0.97
CA ILE A 126 5.94 28.55 2.37
C ILE A 126 4.81 28.16 3.33
N ALA A 127 3.62 28.75 3.19
CA ALA A 127 2.47 28.44 4.03
C ALA A 127 2.07 26.96 3.94
N LEU A 128 2.09 26.40 2.73
CA LEU A 128 1.78 25.01 2.47
C LEU A 128 2.85 24.05 3.03
N LEU A 129 4.14 24.44 2.99
CA LEU A 129 5.22 23.70 3.64
C LEU A 129 5.05 23.68 5.17
N LEU A 130 4.79 24.85 5.78
CA LEU A 130 4.58 24.97 7.22
C LEU A 130 3.32 24.22 7.68
N PHE A 131 2.25 24.24 6.89
CA PHE A 131 1.05 23.44 7.14
C PHE A 131 1.36 21.94 7.13
N THR A 132 2.14 21.48 6.15
CA THR A 132 2.57 20.08 6.07
C THR A 132 3.43 19.69 7.27
N LEU A 133 4.36 20.56 7.70
CA LEU A 133 5.16 20.37 8.91
C LEU A 133 4.29 20.26 10.16
N ALA A 134 3.29 21.14 10.31
CA ALA A 134 2.36 21.12 11.44
C ALA A 134 1.56 19.80 11.49
N ILE A 135 1.10 19.30 10.34
CA ILE A 135 0.44 17.99 10.27
C ILE A 135 1.42 16.86 10.63
N CYS A 136 2.66 16.88 10.14
CA CYS A 136 3.66 15.88 10.52
C CYS A 136 3.89 15.84 12.04
N ILE A 137 3.99 17.00 12.69
CA ILE A 137 4.15 17.11 14.15
C ILE A 137 2.91 16.56 14.88
N TRP A 138 1.72 16.92 14.41
CA TRP A 138 0.47 16.43 14.98
C TRP A 138 0.33 14.91 14.85
N VAL A 139 0.64 14.36 13.68
CA VAL A 139 0.64 12.90 13.43
C VAL A 139 1.66 12.21 14.33
N ALA A 140 2.88 12.74 14.45
CA ALA A 140 3.89 12.19 15.35
C ALA A 140 3.45 12.20 16.82
N TRP A 141 2.79 13.28 17.27
CA TRP A 141 2.22 13.38 18.61
C TRP A 141 1.08 12.37 18.84
N SER A 142 0.22 12.18 17.84
CA SER A 142 -0.87 11.19 17.85
C SER A 142 -0.34 9.76 17.95
N PHE A 143 0.69 9.40 17.18
CA PHE A 143 1.38 8.11 17.28
C PHE A 143 2.03 7.88 18.66
N LYS A 144 2.64 8.92 19.23
CA LYS A 144 3.26 8.83 20.56
C LYS A 144 2.21 8.56 21.65
N ASN A 145 1.03 9.16 21.55
CA ASN A 145 -0.03 9.03 22.55
C ASN A 145 -1.00 7.87 22.27
N GLN A 146 -0.89 7.19 21.12
CA GLN A 146 -1.79 6.11 20.69
C GLN A 146 -3.27 6.53 20.65
N VAL A 147 -3.53 7.81 20.35
CA VAL A 147 -4.88 8.38 20.21
C VAL A 147 -5.01 8.93 18.80
N PHE A 148 -5.87 8.29 17.99
CA PHE A 148 -6.15 8.70 16.62
C PHE A 148 -7.57 9.26 16.53
N ASP A 149 -7.70 10.57 16.66
CA ASP A 149 -9.01 11.23 16.57
C ASP A 149 -9.51 11.29 15.11
N TYR A 150 -8.59 11.47 14.16
CA TYR A 150 -8.89 11.65 12.74
C TYR A 150 -7.84 10.99 11.84
N VAL A 151 -8.28 10.40 10.73
CA VAL A 151 -7.36 9.72 9.78
C VAL A 151 -7.03 10.55 8.54
N TRP A 152 -7.83 11.56 8.21
CA TRP A 152 -7.58 12.45 7.06
C TRP A 152 -6.17 13.07 7.03
N PRO A 153 -5.51 13.41 8.17
CA PRO A 153 -4.18 14.01 8.13
C PRO A 153 -3.13 13.05 7.56
N ILE A 154 -3.27 11.75 7.84
CA ILE A 154 -2.39 10.71 7.31
C ILE A 154 -2.62 10.55 5.81
N THR A 155 -3.88 10.55 5.37
CA THR A 155 -4.24 10.48 3.95
C THR A 155 -3.74 11.69 3.18
N PHE A 156 -3.86 12.89 3.76
CA PHE A 156 -3.31 14.13 3.21
C PHE A 156 -1.80 14.03 3.05
N LEU A 157 -1.05 13.70 4.12
CA LEU A 157 0.41 13.56 4.04
C LEU A 157 0.84 12.53 2.99
N ARG A 158 0.09 11.43 2.84
CA ARG A 158 0.41 10.39 1.85
C ARG A 158 0.22 10.87 0.41
N TRP A 159 -0.88 11.56 0.10
CA TRP A 159 -1.11 12.06 -1.26
C TRP A 159 -0.28 13.30 -1.56
N PHE A 160 -0.36 14.28 -0.68
CA PHE A 160 0.32 15.56 -0.83
C PHE A 160 1.84 15.40 -0.77
N GLY A 161 2.36 14.57 0.13
CA GLY A 161 3.80 14.34 0.26
C GLY A 161 4.42 13.71 -0.98
N VAL A 162 3.73 12.77 -1.65
CA VAL A 162 4.21 12.17 -2.91
C VAL A 162 4.26 13.22 -4.02
N ILE A 163 3.25 14.09 -4.12
CA ILE A 163 3.23 15.12 -5.17
C ILE A 163 4.29 16.18 -4.89
N PHE A 164 4.28 16.73 -3.69
CA PHE A 164 5.09 17.90 -3.35
C PHE A 164 6.56 17.58 -3.12
N PHE A 165 6.88 16.48 -2.42
CA PHE A 165 8.26 16.14 -2.07
C PHE A 165 8.93 15.15 -3.02
N GLN A 166 8.20 14.49 -3.94
CA GLN A 166 8.81 13.49 -4.83
C GLN A 166 8.53 13.71 -6.32
N MET A 167 7.36 14.19 -6.70
CA MET A 167 7.04 14.47 -8.12
C MET A 167 7.47 15.88 -8.53
N LEU A 168 7.34 16.85 -7.62
CA LEU A 168 7.63 18.26 -7.85
C LEU A 168 8.81 18.71 -6.97
N ASP A 169 9.77 17.82 -6.71
CA ASP A 169 10.90 18.09 -5.82
C ASP A 169 11.82 19.17 -6.40
N ILE A 170 12.29 19.01 -7.64
CA ILE A 170 13.14 19.99 -8.33
C ILE A 170 12.39 21.31 -8.52
N LEU A 171 11.10 21.24 -8.89
CA LEU A 171 10.28 22.43 -9.05
C LEU A 171 10.16 23.26 -7.76
N SER A 172 9.83 22.60 -6.66
CA SER A 172 9.68 23.24 -5.36
C SER A 172 11.02 23.81 -4.86
N MET A 173 12.12 23.07 -5.06
CA MET A 173 13.46 23.57 -4.73
C MET A 173 13.84 24.80 -5.55
N THR A 174 13.64 24.74 -6.88
CA THR A 174 13.93 25.85 -7.80
C THR A 174 13.18 27.10 -7.38
N PHE A 175 11.92 26.94 -6.95
CA PHE A 175 11.10 28.05 -6.50
C PHE A 175 11.64 28.75 -5.25
N PHE A 176 12.14 28.00 -4.26
CA PHE A 176 12.81 28.60 -3.10
C PHE A 176 14.18 29.18 -3.47
N LEU A 177 14.93 28.51 -4.36
CA LEU A 177 16.26 28.92 -4.81
C LEU A 177 16.25 30.16 -5.70
N MET A 178 15.16 30.45 -6.43
CA MET A 178 15.03 31.63 -7.28
C MET A 178 15.18 32.95 -6.50
N THR A 179 14.80 32.98 -5.21
CA THR A 179 15.06 34.14 -4.32
C THR A 179 16.54 34.32 -3.97
N LEU A 180 17.33 33.26 -4.07
CA LEU A 180 18.74 33.19 -3.68
C LEU A 180 19.68 33.39 -4.86
N ASP A 181 19.15 33.43 -6.09
CA ASP A 181 19.90 33.55 -7.33
C ASP A 181 20.37 34.98 -7.57
N CYS A 182 21.48 35.34 -6.92
CA CYS A 182 22.02 36.71 -6.87
C CYS A 182 23.32 36.86 -7.65
N GLN A 183 23.54 36.00 -8.65
CA GLN A 183 24.70 36.04 -9.53
C GLN A 183 26.07 36.15 -8.79
N TYR A 184 26.38 35.19 -7.91
CA TYR A 184 27.58 35.24 -7.05
C TYR A 184 28.94 35.12 -7.75
N PHE A 185 29.07 34.31 -8.81
CA PHE A 185 30.36 33.99 -9.44
C PHE A 185 30.30 34.04 -10.96
N GLY A 186 31.39 34.43 -11.63
CA GLY A 186 31.54 34.28 -13.09
C GLY A 186 30.77 35.28 -13.96
N VAL A 187 30.38 36.43 -13.41
CA VAL A 187 29.66 37.52 -14.11
C VAL A 187 30.40 38.85 -13.96
N ASP A 188 30.06 39.83 -14.81
CA ASP A 188 30.66 41.16 -14.77
C ASP A 188 30.50 41.82 -13.38
N PRO A 189 31.51 42.55 -12.87
CA PRO A 189 31.46 43.16 -11.54
C PRO A 189 30.26 44.09 -11.28
N ALA A 190 29.62 44.59 -12.34
CA ALA A 190 28.48 45.51 -12.27
C ALA A 190 27.14 44.82 -11.95
N VAL A 191 27.01 43.52 -12.21
CA VAL A 191 25.75 42.76 -12.02
C VAL A 191 25.81 41.80 -10.81
N ILE A 192 26.97 41.68 -10.17
CA ILE A 192 27.14 40.87 -8.96
C ILE A 192 26.18 41.36 -7.87
N GLY A 193 25.40 40.43 -7.31
CA GLY A 193 24.45 40.71 -6.23
C GLY A 193 23.06 41.14 -6.69
N TYR A 194 22.83 41.32 -8.00
CA TYR A 194 21.49 41.45 -8.58
C TYR A 194 20.90 40.08 -8.87
N ASN A 195 19.57 39.99 -8.77
CA ASN A 195 18.89 38.73 -9.03
C ASN A 195 18.91 38.38 -10.54
N GLN A 196 19.18 37.13 -10.89
CA GLN A 196 19.25 36.70 -12.30
C GLN A 196 17.92 36.84 -13.04
N GLU A 197 16.81 36.48 -12.40
CA GLU A 197 15.48 36.49 -12.99
C GLU A 197 14.78 37.84 -12.83
N PHE A 198 15.18 38.62 -11.82
CA PHE A 198 14.70 39.99 -11.54
C PHE A 198 15.86 40.99 -11.47
N PRO A 199 16.41 41.43 -12.63
CA PRO A 199 17.62 42.27 -12.67
C PRO A 199 17.47 43.66 -12.03
N SER A 200 16.24 44.11 -11.75
CA SER A 200 15.99 45.41 -11.11
C SER A 200 16.27 45.44 -9.61
N GLU A 201 16.34 44.27 -8.98
CA GLU A 201 16.43 44.15 -7.52
C GLU A 201 17.82 43.67 -7.08
N TYR A 202 18.43 44.41 -6.15
CA TYR A 202 19.65 43.97 -5.50
C TYR A 202 19.31 43.10 -4.30
N CYS A 203 19.77 41.85 -4.29
CA CYS A 203 19.34 40.83 -3.34
C CYS A 203 19.54 41.19 -1.87
N TRP A 204 20.62 41.92 -1.57
CA TRP A 204 21.00 42.30 -0.21
C TRP A 204 20.49 43.69 0.19
N SER A 205 19.67 44.32 -0.65
CA SER A 205 19.03 45.60 -0.33
C SER A 205 17.65 45.40 0.29
N PHE A 206 17.24 46.37 1.10
CA PHE A 206 15.86 46.49 1.54
C PHE A 206 15.01 47.03 0.38
N PRO A 207 13.84 46.44 0.05
CA PRO A 207 13.06 45.48 0.83
C PRO A 207 13.27 44.00 0.47
N TYR A 208 14.02 43.68 -0.59
CA TYR A 208 14.11 42.32 -1.14
C TYR A 208 14.69 41.30 -0.14
N VAL A 209 15.66 41.70 0.68
CA VAL A 209 16.31 40.86 1.70
C VAL A 209 15.33 40.21 2.70
N ILE A 210 14.16 40.83 2.94
CA ILE A 210 13.11 40.28 3.82
C ILE A 210 12.57 38.95 3.29
N ASN A 211 12.57 38.76 1.96
CA ASN A 211 12.05 37.55 1.31
C ASN A 211 13.11 36.42 1.25
N VAL A 212 14.40 36.77 1.27
CA VAL A 212 15.53 35.83 1.19
C VAL A 212 15.62 34.95 2.45
N VAL A 213 15.42 35.53 3.63
CA VAL A 213 15.45 34.81 4.92
C VAL A 213 14.39 33.70 5.01
N PRO A 214 13.08 33.97 4.83
CA PRO A 214 12.05 32.93 4.92
C PRO A 214 12.18 31.88 3.80
N ALA A 215 12.66 32.26 2.61
CA ALA A 215 12.92 31.29 1.53
C ALA A 215 14.06 30.33 1.88
N SER A 216 15.16 30.84 2.48
CA SER A 216 16.29 30.03 2.94
C SER A 216 15.88 29.03 4.02
N ILE A 217 15.11 29.49 5.03
CA ILE A 217 14.59 28.62 6.09
C ILE A 217 13.66 27.55 5.50
N SER A 218 12.79 27.95 4.57
CA SER A 218 11.85 27.03 3.91
C SER A 218 12.57 25.99 3.06
N LEU A 219 13.65 26.35 2.37
CA LEU A 219 14.49 25.41 1.62
C LEU A 219 15.08 24.34 2.56
N ILE A 220 15.60 24.73 3.73
CA ILE A 220 16.16 23.79 4.71
C ILE A 220 15.07 22.85 5.22
N ILE A 221 13.91 23.39 5.61
CA ILE A 221 12.77 22.58 6.07
C ILE A 221 12.31 21.63 4.96
N PHE A 222 12.23 22.10 3.72
CA PHE A 222 11.83 21.30 2.56
C PHE A 222 12.79 20.13 2.34
N VAL A 223 14.11 20.35 2.33
CA VAL A 223 15.11 19.29 2.12
C VAL A 223 15.05 18.23 3.23
N VAL A 224 14.89 18.65 4.48
CA VAL A 224 14.77 17.72 5.63
C VAL A 224 13.48 16.90 5.54
N LEU A 225 12.34 17.54 5.26
CA LEU A 225 11.07 16.84 5.12
C LEU A 225 11.09 15.90 3.91
N ALA A 226 11.57 16.36 2.75
CA ALA A 226 11.63 15.54 1.55
C ALA A 226 12.53 14.31 1.73
N ALA A 227 13.69 14.45 2.39
CA ALA A 227 14.53 13.31 2.74
C ALA A 227 13.82 12.33 3.69
N ALA A 228 13.06 12.84 4.68
CA ALA A 228 12.27 12.01 5.58
C ALA A 228 11.11 11.29 4.86
N PHE A 229 10.42 11.95 3.94
CA PHE A 229 9.37 11.34 3.11
C PHE A 229 9.94 10.25 2.20
N GLN A 230 11.10 10.50 1.58
CA GLN A 230 11.77 9.52 0.73
C GLN A 230 12.25 8.30 1.53
N MET A 231 12.66 8.52 2.77
CA MET A 231 13.02 7.47 3.72
C MET A 231 11.81 6.61 4.13
N GLY A 232 10.62 7.21 4.22
CA GLY A 232 9.36 6.56 4.56
C GLY A 232 8.80 5.61 3.50
N GLU A 233 9.28 5.65 2.26
CA GLU A 233 8.81 4.78 1.17
C GLU A 233 9.36 3.35 1.21
N MET A 234 10.15 3.00 2.22
CA MET A 234 10.72 1.67 2.34
C MET A 234 9.64 0.62 2.64
N GLU A 235 9.62 -0.43 1.85
CA GLU A 235 8.65 -1.52 1.95
C GLU A 235 9.39 -2.86 2.10
N LEU A 236 9.40 -3.40 3.33
CA LEU A 236 10.15 -4.61 3.66
C LEU A 236 9.44 -5.91 3.24
N ASN A 237 8.21 -5.81 2.74
CA ASN A 237 7.48 -6.96 2.20
C ASN A 237 7.94 -7.23 0.76
N MET A 238 8.71 -8.29 0.56
CA MET A 238 9.21 -8.70 -0.76
C MET A 238 8.10 -9.04 -1.76
N MET A 239 6.92 -9.45 -1.27
CA MET A 239 5.79 -9.88 -2.09
C MET A 239 4.78 -8.75 -2.35
N THR A 240 5.15 -7.51 -2.04
CA THR A 240 4.29 -6.35 -2.30
C THR A 240 3.90 -6.27 -3.78
N LYS A 241 2.64 -5.87 -4.02
CA LYS A 241 2.11 -5.53 -5.35
C LYS A 241 2.35 -4.05 -5.70
N ASN A 242 2.86 -3.26 -4.75
CA ASN A 242 3.21 -1.86 -4.98
C ASN A 242 4.38 -1.75 -5.94
N MET A 243 4.17 -1.09 -7.08
CA MET A 243 5.19 -0.97 -8.13
C MET A 243 6.38 -0.11 -7.70
N LEU A 244 6.16 0.83 -6.77
CA LEU A 244 7.20 1.68 -6.18
C LEU A 244 7.78 1.10 -4.88
N GLY A 245 7.43 -0.14 -4.53
CA GLY A 245 7.98 -0.80 -3.35
C GLY A 245 9.49 -0.98 -3.46
N MET A 246 10.21 -0.49 -2.44
CA MET A 246 11.67 -0.50 -2.39
C MET A 246 12.16 -1.18 -1.11
N ALA A 247 13.10 -2.10 -1.25
CA ALA A 247 13.69 -2.80 -0.10
C ALA A 247 14.59 -1.89 0.75
N HIS A 248 15.17 -0.85 0.15
CA HIS A 248 16.19 -0.02 0.78
C HIS A 248 16.10 1.44 0.32
N SER A 249 15.81 2.34 1.27
CA SER A 249 15.58 3.76 0.98
C SER A 249 16.85 4.59 0.82
N LYS A 250 18.05 4.12 1.22
CA LYS A 250 19.27 4.94 1.14
C LYS A 250 19.61 5.33 -0.31
N ALA A 251 19.23 4.52 -1.29
CA ALA A 251 19.43 4.80 -2.73
C ALA A 251 18.71 6.08 -3.15
N GLU A 252 17.47 6.18 -2.72
CA GLU A 252 16.60 7.28 -3.08
C GLU A 252 16.95 8.54 -2.32
N VAL A 253 17.25 8.44 -1.02
CA VAL A 253 17.70 9.59 -0.23
C VAL A 253 18.98 10.16 -0.82
N LEU A 254 19.95 9.32 -1.20
CA LEU A 254 21.17 9.79 -1.84
C LEU A 254 20.92 10.37 -3.24
N SER A 255 20.04 9.75 -4.04
CA SER A 255 19.64 10.29 -5.34
C SER A 255 19.02 11.67 -5.20
N PHE A 256 18.09 11.83 -4.25
CA PHE A 256 17.45 13.11 -3.92
C PHE A 256 18.48 14.17 -3.49
N LEU A 257 19.43 13.83 -2.62
CA LEU A 257 20.49 14.76 -2.22
C LEU A 257 21.35 15.20 -3.40
N ILE A 258 21.62 14.31 -4.36
CA ILE A 258 22.35 14.68 -5.59
C ILE A 258 21.49 15.62 -6.46
N LYS A 259 20.19 15.36 -6.60
CA LYS A 259 19.28 16.28 -7.31
C LYS A 259 19.23 17.67 -6.66
N PHE A 260 19.18 17.71 -5.33
CA PHE A 260 19.27 18.97 -4.57
C PHE A 260 20.58 19.71 -4.85
N LEU A 261 21.71 19.00 -4.86
CA LEU A 261 23.02 19.58 -5.21
C LEU A 261 23.04 20.11 -6.65
N MET A 262 22.49 19.36 -7.61
CA MET A 262 22.39 19.81 -9.00
C MET A 262 21.52 21.09 -9.12
N THR A 263 20.35 21.11 -8.48
CA THR A 263 19.43 22.26 -8.54
C THR A 263 20.02 23.49 -7.82
N SER A 264 20.74 23.28 -6.71
CA SER A 264 21.42 24.36 -6.01
C SER A 264 22.63 24.88 -6.80
N ALA A 265 23.33 24.00 -7.53
CA ALA A 265 24.49 24.38 -8.33
C ALA A 265 24.16 25.39 -9.43
N SER A 266 22.98 25.30 -10.08
CA SER A 266 22.56 26.32 -11.07
C SER A 266 22.45 27.72 -10.50
N VAL A 267 22.16 27.85 -9.20
CA VAL A 267 21.94 29.13 -8.51
C VAL A 267 23.23 29.69 -7.90
N PHE A 268 24.12 28.81 -7.45
CA PHE A 268 25.37 29.22 -6.82
C PHE A 268 26.57 29.24 -7.78
N LEU A 269 26.53 28.53 -8.90
CA LEU A 269 27.63 28.48 -9.88
C LEU A 269 27.18 29.11 -11.21
N ASN A 270 27.33 30.43 -11.37
CA ASN A 270 26.97 31.06 -12.67
C ASN A 270 28.06 30.90 -13.73
N SER A 271 29.26 30.41 -13.37
CA SER A 271 30.24 30.05 -14.38
C SER A 271 29.85 28.73 -15.05
N LEU A 272 29.48 28.82 -16.33
CA LEU A 272 28.98 27.70 -17.13
C LEU A 272 30.02 26.56 -17.28
N GLU A 273 31.31 26.89 -17.26
CA GLU A 273 32.41 25.91 -17.31
C GLU A 273 32.39 24.97 -16.09
N TRP A 274 32.34 25.55 -14.88
CA TRP A 274 32.28 24.78 -13.64
C TRP A 274 30.94 24.07 -13.47
N LEU A 275 29.83 24.73 -13.83
CA LEU A 275 28.50 24.17 -13.74
C LEU A 275 28.33 22.91 -14.61
N SER A 276 28.81 22.95 -15.86
CA SER A 276 28.73 21.81 -16.77
C SER A 276 29.52 20.59 -16.28
N CYS A 277 30.73 20.80 -15.73
CA CYS A 277 31.53 19.74 -15.12
C CYS A 277 30.85 19.15 -13.87
N PHE A 278 30.22 20.00 -13.06
CA PHE A 278 29.48 19.58 -11.88
C PHE A 278 28.27 18.72 -12.26
N TYR A 279 27.49 19.13 -13.26
CA TYR A 279 26.38 18.34 -13.80
C TYR A 279 26.83 16.99 -14.37
N LEU A 280 27.98 16.93 -15.05
CA LEU A 280 28.53 15.67 -15.51
C LEU A 280 28.89 14.73 -14.33
N GLY A 281 29.53 15.26 -13.28
CA GLY A 281 29.87 14.49 -12.08
C GLY A 281 28.63 13.95 -11.35
N CYS A 282 27.63 14.79 -11.14
CA CYS A 282 26.38 14.40 -10.48
C CYS A 282 25.54 13.42 -11.30
N SER A 283 25.41 13.63 -12.61
CA SER A 283 24.68 12.71 -13.49
C SER A 283 25.36 11.33 -13.59
N LEU A 284 26.70 11.29 -13.60
CA LEU A 284 27.46 10.05 -13.53
C LEU A 284 27.20 9.30 -12.21
N LEU A 285 27.18 10.02 -11.08
CA LEU A 285 26.89 9.45 -9.78
C LEU A 285 25.45 8.92 -9.69
N LEU A 286 24.47 9.64 -10.24
CA LEU A 286 23.07 9.19 -10.33
C LEU A 286 22.93 7.90 -11.15
N LEU A 287 23.57 7.85 -12.33
CA LEU A 287 23.57 6.65 -13.16
C LEU A 287 24.24 5.48 -12.41
N TYR A 288 25.40 5.71 -11.79
CA TYR A 288 26.10 4.71 -10.99
C TYR A 288 25.23 4.15 -9.86
N LEU A 289 24.54 5.00 -9.11
CA LEU A 289 23.64 4.57 -8.03
C LEU A 289 22.48 3.74 -8.58
N SER A 290 21.88 4.17 -9.70
CA SER A 290 20.77 3.44 -10.31
C SER A 290 21.17 2.06 -10.83
N LEU A 291 22.35 1.92 -11.46
CA LEU A 291 22.86 0.64 -11.96
C LEU A 291 23.39 -0.28 -10.85
N LYS A 292 23.97 0.28 -9.78
CA LYS A 292 24.55 -0.52 -8.70
C LYS A 292 23.50 -1.03 -7.72
N TRP A 293 22.52 -0.20 -7.37
CA TRP A 293 21.63 -0.47 -6.23
C TRP A 293 20.23 -0.97 -6.61
N GLU A 294 19.73 -0.69 -7.83
CA GLU A 294 18.45 -1.21 -8.39
C GLU A 294 17.36 -1.46 -7.32
N PRO A 295 16.90 -0.41 -6.61
CA PRO A 295 16.20 -0.53 -5.33
C PRO A 295 14.75 -1.05 -5.43
N TYR A 296 14.13 -0.97 -6.60
CA TYR A 296 12.73 -1.37 -6.79
C TYR A 296 12.61 -2.88 -6.97
N TYR A 297 11.54 -3.47 -6.40
CA TYR A 297 11.29 -4.89 -6.59
C TYR A 297 10.94 -5.24 -8.05
N HIS A 298 10.32 -4.33 -8.79
CA HIS A 298 9.96 -4.53 -10.20
C HIS A 298 11.12 -4.16 -11.13
N ALA A 299 11.61 -5.14 -11.90
CA ALA A 299 12.76 -4.96 -12.78
C ALA A 299 12.57 -3.84 -13.83
N TRP A 300 11.39 -3.73 -14.44
CA TRP A 300 11.12 -2.72 -15.46
C TRP A 300 11.25 -1.27 -14.93
N VAL A 301 10.91 -1.04 -13.65
CA VAL A 301 11.07 0.27 -13.01
C VAL A 301 12.54 0.64 -12.89
N ASN A 302 13.39 -0.31 -12.48
CA ASN A 302 14.84 -0.13 -12.42
C ASN A 302 15.43 0.18 -13.80
N HIS A 303 15.03 -0.57 -14.84
CA HIS A 303 15.51 -0.35 -16.21
C HIS A 303 15.13 1.03 -16.75
N THR A 304 13.88 1.46 -16.51
CA THR A 304 13.39 2.76 -16.97
C THR A 304 14.13 3.90 -16.27
N ARG A 305 14.38 3.76 -14.96
CA ARG A 305 15.17 4.75 -14.20
C ARG A 305 16.62 4.83 -14.65
N ALA A 306 17.27 3.69 -14.91
CA ALA A 306 18.61 3.66 -15.47
C ALA A 306 18.66 4.34 -16.85
N ALA A 307 17.64 4.12 -17.69
CA ALA A 307 17.51 4.76 -18.99
C ALA A 307 17.39 6.29 -18.87
N VAL A 308 16.56 6.78 -17.95
CA VAL A 308 16.40 8.22 -17.66
C VAL A 308 17.72 8.85 -17.22
N ASN A 309 18.43 8.22 -16.27
CA ASN A 309 19.73 8.72 -15.81
C ASN A 309 20.80 8.64 -16.91
N GLY A 310 20.71 7.68 -17.83
CA GLY A 310 21.59 7.58 -19.00
C GLY A 310 21.39 8.73 -19.99
N ALA A 311 20.13 9.11 -20.24
CA ALA A 311 19.80 10.30 -21.03
C ALA A 311 20.36 11.58 -20.40
N LEU A 312 20.23 11.72 -19.07
CA LEU A 312 20.77 12.86 -18.33
C LEU A 312 22.30 12.93 -18.38
N LEU A 313 22.99 11.79 -18.25
CA LEU A 313 24.45 11.75 -18.39
C LEU A 313 24.88 12.21 -19.79
N TYR A 314 24.15 11.78 -20.83
CA TYR A 314 24.43 12.20 -22.20
C TYR A 314 24.19 13.70 -22.40
N SER A 315 23.08 14.25 -21.89
CA SER A 315 22.82 15.69 -22.00
C SER A 315 23.90 16.52 -21.29
N ALA A 316 24.32 16.10 -20.09
CA ALA A 316 25.42 16.75 -19.36
C ALA A 316 26.76 16.65 -20.11
N LEU A 317 27.06 15.51 -20.76
CA LEU A 317 28.26 15.34 -21.56
C LEU A 317 28.29 16.29 -22.77
N VAL A 318 27.16 16.38 -23.50
CA VAL A 318 27.06 17.29 -24.66
C VAL A 318 27.14 18.75 -24.21
N LEU A 319 26.60 19.10 -23.03
CA LEU A 319 26.74 20.42 -22.44
C LEU A 319 28.21 20.77 -22.19
N VAL A 320 29.02 19.88 -21.62
CA VAL A 320 30.47 20.12 -21.45
C VAL A 320 31.16 20.35 -22.80
N ILE A 321 30.82 19.56 -23.83
CA ILE A 321 31.37 19.72 -25.18
C ILE A 321 30.96 21.06 -25.80
N LEU A 322 29.73 21.52 -25.56
CA LEU A 322 29.21 22.80 -26.02
C LEU A 322 29.98 23.97 -25.38
N VAL A 323 30.26 23.89 -24.08
CA VAL A 323 30.85 24.97 -23.29
C VAL A 323 32.35 25.14 -23.57
N TYR A 324 33.11 24.04 -23.62
CA TYR A 324 34.56 24.12 -23.80
C TYR A 324 34.99 24.38 -25.25
N THR A 325 34.10 24.19 -26.23
CA THR A 325 34.37 24.43 -27.68
C THR A 325 35.74 23.92 -28.16
N PRO A 326 36.14 22.67 -27.88
CA PRO A 326 37.51 22.19 -28.11
C PRO A 326 37.98 22.22 -29.57
N MET A 327 37.08 22.45 -30.54
CA MET A 327 37.37 22.44 -31.98
C MET A 327 37.51 23.82 -32.63
N LEU A 328 37.48 24.92 -31.87
CA LEU A 328 37.65 26.28 -32.41
C LEU A 328 38.99 26.88 -31.98
N ASP A 329 39.88 27.13 -32.94
CA ASP A 329 41.11 27.92 -32.73
C ASP A 329 40.74 29.37 -32.40
N LYS A 330 41.19 29.87 -31.25
CA LYS A 330 40.95 31.24 -30.76
C LYS A 330 41.68 32.34 -31.58
N GLY A 331 42.35 31.98 -32.68
CA GLY A 331 43.25 32.86 -33.43
C GLY A 331 42.79 33.31 -34.82
N GLY A 332 41.55 33.01 -35.23
CA GLY A 332 41.03 33.31 -36.59
C GLY A 332 40.15 34.56 -36.68
N ASP A 333 40.07 35.13 -37.90
CA ASP A 333 39.25 36.29 -38.31
C ASP A 333 37.84 36.31 -37.67
N SER A 334 37.51 37.39 -36.96
CA SER A 334 36.33 37.49 -36.08
C SER A 334 34.98 37.21 -36.77
N SER A 335 34.84 37.53 -38.06
CA SER A 335 33.60 37.32 -38.82
C SER A 335 33.37 35.87 -39.22
N LYS A 336 34.45 35.13 -39.56
CA LYS A 336 34.38 33.70 -39.83
C LYS A 336 34.17 32.90 -38.54
N ALA A 337 34.81 33.32 -37.45
CA ALA A 337 34.69 32.71 -36.13
C ALA A 337 33.24 32.71 -35.60
N THR A 338 32.44 33.76 -35.85
CA THR A 338 31.03 33.80 -35.42
C THR A 338 30.16 32.81 -36.19
N SER A 339 30.37 32.68 -37.50
CA SER A 339 29.60 31.75 -38.34
C SER A 339 29.93 30.28 -38.06
N THR A 340 31.20 29.96 -37.78
CA THR A 340 31.64 28.62 -37.41
C THR A 340 31.18 28.24 -36.00
N LEU A 341 31.15 29.20 -35.07
CA LEU A 341 30.58 29.00 -33.73
C LEU A 341 29.07 28.71 -33.78
N ALA A 342 28.31 29.41 -34.63
CA ALA A 342 26.89 29.16 -34.79
C ALA A 342 26.62 27.77 -35.37
N ALA A 343 27.39 27.34 -36.39
CA ALA A 343 27.30 26.00 -36.95
C ALA A 343 27.69 24.90 -35.93
N TYR A 344 28.71 25.16 -35.11
CA TYR A 344 29.12 24.26 -34.03
C TYR A 344 28.00 24.06 -32.98
N LYS A 345 27.40 25.15 -32.51
CA LYS A 345 26.26 25.13 -31.57
C LYS A 345 25.06 24.36 -32.13
N LEU A 346 24.77 24.54 -33.43
CA LEU A 346 23.71 23.80 -34.11
C LEU A 346 24.01 22.30 -34.16
N ASN A 347 25.24 21.91 -34.52
CA ASN A 347 25.65 20.50 -34.56
C ASN A 347 25.58 19.84 -33.16
N CYS A 348 26.01 20.54 -32.11
CA CYS A 348 25.87 20.05 -30.73
C CYS A 348 24.40 19.90 -30.32
N THR A 349 23.52 20.82 -30.74
CA THR A 349 22.08 20.75 -30.46
C THR A 349 21.42 19.56 -31.17
N ILE A 350 21.79 19.31 -32.43
CA ILE A 350 21.33 18.13 -33.17
C ILE A 350 21.85 16.85 -32.51
N ALA A 351 23.12 16.83 -32.09
CA ALA A 351 23.72 15.70 -31.39
C ALA A 351 22.99 15.41 -30.06
N LEU A 352 22.66 16.45 -29.28
CA LEU A 352 21.88 16.32 -28.05
C LEU A 352 20.56 15.58 -28.30
N VAL A 353 19.75 16.05 -29.26
CA VAL A 353 18.43 15.47 -29.55
C VAL A 353 18.55 14.06 -30.11
N ALA A 354 19.47 13.84 -31.06
CA ALA A 354 19.64 12.55 -31.72
C ALA A 354 20.21 11.47 -30.78
N GLY A 355 21.09 11.85 -29.84
CA GLY A 355 21.76 10.91 -28.95
C GLY A 355 21.04 10.60 -27.63
N LEU A 356 20.01 11.37 -27.27
CA LEU A 356 19.28 11.20 -26.01
C LEU A 356 18.61 9.82 -25.90
N ALA A 357 17.92 9.39 -26.95
CA ALA A 357 17.26 8.09 -26.98
C ALA A 357 18.25 6.90 -27.03
N PRO A 358 19.28 6.89 -27.91
CA PRO A 358 20.32 5.86 -27.87
C PRO A 358 21.02 5.73 -26.52
N ALA A 359 21.36 6.85 -25.88
CA ALA A 359 21.99 6.83 -24.55
C ALA A 359 21.07 6.22 -23.48
N ALA A 360 19.78 6.56 -23.51
CA ALA A 360 18.78 5.96 -22.63
C ALA A 360 18.68 4.44 -22.83
N VAL A 361 18.65 3.98 -24.09
CA VAL A 361 18.61 2.55 -24.43
C VAL A 361 19.85 1.83 -23.95
N LEU A 362 21.04 2.40 -24.15
CA LEU A 362 22.30 1.80 -23.68
C LEU A 362 22.34 1.64 -22.16
N ALA A 363 21.94 2.67 -21.41
CA ALA A 363 21.89 2.61 -19.95
C ALA A 363 20.84 1.60 -19.46
N GLY A 364 19.67 1.54 -20.11
CA GLY A 364 18.65 0.52 -19.84
C GLY A 364 19.17 -0.89 -20.09
N LEU A 365 19.88 -1.12 -21.20
CA LEU A 365 20.52 -2.41 -21.51
C LEU A 365 21.58 -2.80 -20.48
N CYS A 366 22.38 -1.86 -20.00
CA CYS A 366 23.33 -2.10 -18.90
C CYS A 366 22.62 -2.60 -17.63
N SER A 367 21.46 -2.02 -17.27
CA SER A 367 20.65 -2.51 -16.15
C SER A 367 20.07 -3.91 -16.42
N VAL A 368 19.61 -4.19 -17.65
CA VAL A 368 19.15 -5.54 -18.03
C VAL A 368 20.27 -6.58 -17.88
N LEU A 369 21.48 -6.26 -18.34
CA LEU A 369 22.64 -7.14 -18.20
C LEU A 369 23.01 -7.35 -16.72
N ARG A 370 22.90 -6.32 -15.89
CA ARG A 370 23.14 -6.38 -14.45
C ARG A 370 22.16 -7.32 -13.73
N LEU A 371 20.85 -7.19 -14.01
CA LEU A 371 19.84 -8.09 -13.46
C LEU A 371 19.97 -9.53 -13.99
N ARG A 372 20.37 -9.70 -15.27
CA ARG A 372 20.71 -11.03 -15.82
C ARG A 372 21.89 -11.67 -15.10
N HIS A 373 22.89 -10.89 -14.70
CA HIS A 373 24.00 -11.40 -13.90
C HIS A 373 23.53 -11.88 -12.52
N ILE A 374 22.63 -11.15 -11.85
CA ILE A 374 22.00 -11.62 -10.60
C ILE A 374 21.21 -12.91 -10.83
N GLN A 375 20.44 -12.99 -11.91
CA GLN A 375 19.70 -14.21 -12.25
C GLN A 375 20.64 -15.40 -12.45
N ALA A 376 21.82 -15.20 -13.05
CA ALA A 376 22.83 -16.24 -13.18
C ALA A 376 23.35 -16.72 -11.81
N ILE A 377 23.47 -15.84 -10.81
CA ILE A 377 23.83 -16.21 -9.43
C ILE A 377 22.69 -17.04 -8.81
N VAL A 378 21.43 -16.61 -8.96
CA VAL A 378 20.27 -17.38 -8.47
C VAL A 378 20.22 -18.78 -9.09
N ASN A 379 20.53 -18.90 -10.38
CA ASN A 379 20.59 -20.21 -11.05
C ASN A 379 21.69 -21.10 -10.47
N LYS A 380 22.84 -20.56 -10.05
CA LYS A 380 23.89 -21.35 -9.35
C LYS A 380 23.38 -21.95 -8.03
N PHE A 381 22.54 -21.23 -7.29
CA PHE A 381 21.91 -21.77 -6.08
C PHE A 381 20.86 -22.83 -6.40
N ARG A 382 20.10 -22.65 -7.48
CA ARG A 382 19.11 -23.64 -7.95
C ARG A 382 19.76 -24.96 -8.38
N ASP A 383 20.88 -24.89 -9.07
CA ASP A 383 21.57 -26.06 -9.64
C ASP A 383 22.59 -26.68 -8.67
N ALA A 384 22.75 -26.12 -7.46
CA ALA A 384 23.72 -26.61 -6.49
C ALA A 384 23.26 -27.95 -5.87
N PRO A 385 24.14 -28.97 -5.79
CA PRO A 385 23.81 -30.22 -5.12
C PRO A 385 23.66 -30.00 -3.59
N PRO A 386 22.79 -30.77 -2.93
CA PRO A 386 22.47 -30.58 -1.52
C PRO A 386 23.71 -30.82 -0.63
N GLY A 387 23.98 -29.89 0.29
CA GLY A 387 25.04 -30.02 1.30
C GLY A 387 26.37 -29.32 0.99
N ILE A 388 26.49 -28.60 -0.14
CA ILE A 388 27.65 -27.72 -0.39
C ILE A 388 27.61 -26.50 0.53
N LYS A 389 28.78 -26.08 1.04
CA LYS A 389 28.89 -24.84 1.83
C LYS A 389 28.50 -23.63 0.98
N ASN A 390 27.61 -22.79 1.49
CA ASN A 390 27.08 -21.60 0.82
C ASN A 390 28.15 -20.65 0.26
N ILE A 391 29.28 -20.50 0.95
CA ILE A 391 30.41 -19.66 0.51
C ILE A 391 31.03 -20.15 -0.80
N LEU A 392 30.97 -21.46 -1.08
CA LEU A 392 31.52 -22.06 -2.29
C LEU A 392 30.60 -21.88 -3.51
N ILE A 393 29.30 -21.65 -3.31
CA ILE A 393 28.34 -21.41 -4.39
C ILE A 393 28.54 -19.98 -4.91
N HIS A 394 28.46 -18.99 -4.01
CA HIS A 394 28.75 -17.60 -4.30
C HIS A 394 29.12 -16.85 -3.02
N LYS A 395 30.14 -15.99 -3.11
CA LYS A 395 30.57 -15.14 -2.00
C LYS A 395 29.86 -13.79 -2.10
N PHE A 396 28.91 -13.55 -1.20
CA PHE A 396 28.23 -12.27 -1.08
C PHE A 396 29.14 -11.26 -0.39
N SER A 397 29.43 -10.15 -1.08
CA SER A 397 30.19 -9.05 -0.49
C SER A 397 29.29 -7.98 0.15
N ASP A 398 28.01 -7.98 -0.21
CA ASP A 398 27.06 -6.94 0.15
C ASP A 398 25.67 -7.54 0.41
N VAL A 399 24.99 -7.06 1.46
CA VAL A 399 23.62 -7.49 1.82
C VAL A 399 22.63 -7.18 0.69
N ARG A 400 22.87 -6.11 -0.07
CA ARG A 400 22.03 -5.71 -1.19
C ARG A 400 22.02 -6.75 -2.31
N GLU A 401 23.14 -7.41 -2.56
CA GLU A 401 23.22 -8.46 -3.58
C GLU A 401 22.39 -9.69 -3.17
N VAL A 402 22.38 -10.02 -1.87
CA VAL A 402 21.52 -11.07 -1.31
C VAL A 402 20.06 -10.71 -1.45
N GLU A 403 19.68 -9.47 -1.14
CA GLU A 403 18.31 -8.97 -1.33
C GLU A 403 17.86 -9.10 -2.78
N MET A 404 18.68 -8.66 -3.74
CA MET A 404 18.37 -8.78 -5.17
C MET A 404 18.19 -10.24 -5.60
N CYS A 405 19.00 -11.17 -5.07
CA CYS A 405 18.86 -12.60 -5.34
C CYS A 405 17.58 -13.18 -4.71
N ALA A 406 17.21 -12.73 -3.51
CA ALA A 406 16.03 -13.18 -2.78
C ALA A 406 14.71 -12.77 -3.47
N ARG A 407 14.73 -11.76 -4.36
CA ARG A 407 13.57 -11.37 -5.19
C ARG A 407 13.03 -12.50 -6.09
N CYS A 408 13.77 -13.61 -6.25
CA CYS A 408 13.30 -14.80 -6.97
C CYS A 408 12.02 -15.42 -6.39
N CYS A 409 11.68 -15.14 -5.12
CA CYS A 409 10.43 -15.57 -4.49
C CYS A 409 9.16 -14.97 -5.15
N ARG A 410 9.28 -13.89 -5.94
CA ARG A 410 8.15 -13.16 -6.56
C ARG A 410 7.53 -13.87 -7.77
N LYS A 411 7.55 -15.20 -7.80
CA LYS A 411 6.93 -16.01 -8.86
C LYS A 411 5.54 -16.45 -8.41
N TRP A 412 4.53 -16.10 -9.20
CA TRP A 412 3.12 -16.34 -8.92
C TRP A 412 2.65 -17.52 -9.76
N VAL A 413 2.04 -18.52 -9.12
CA VAL A 413 1.37 -19.65 -9.80
C VAL A 413 -0.04 -19.23 -10.21
N ASP A 414 -0.77 -18.62 -9.27
CA ASP A 414 -2.10 -18.00 -9.44
C ASP A 414 -2.06 -16.56 -8.87
N GLU A 415 -3.10 -15.74 -9.07
CA GLU A 415 -3.21 -14.35 -8.55
C GLU A 415 -2.99 -14.19 -7.02
N LEU A 416 -3.09 -15.30 -6.28
CA LEU A 416 -3.05 -15.37 -4.82
C LEU A 416 -2.14 -16.50 -4.27
N THR A 417 -1.55 -17.33 -5.12
CA THR A 417 -0.76 -18.50 -4.70
C THR A 417 0.66 -18.38 -5.21
N TYR A 418 1.61 -18.45 -4.28
CA TYR A 418 3.03 -18.34 -4.54
C TYR A 418 3.64 -19.68 -4.93
N ASP A 419 4.71 -19.63 -5.71
CA ASP A 419 5.51 -20.80 -6.03
C ASP A 419 6.36 -21.22 -4.81
N GLU A 420 6.03 -22.35 -4.19
CA GLU A 420 6.73 -22.84 -2.99
C GLU A 420 8.21 -23.13 -3.26
N ASP A 421 8.55 -23.61 -4.46
CA ASP A 421 9.94 -23.88 -4.85
C ASP A 421 10.76 -22.58 -4.91
N ALA A 422 10.14 -21.50 -5.40
CA ALA A 422 10.76 -20.18 -5.46
C ALA A 422 10.95 -19.57 -4.06
N ILE A 423 10.00 -19.78 -3.14
CA ILE A 423 10.12 -19.36 -1.74
C ILE A 423 11.24 -20.12 -1.03
N ASN A 424 11.32 -21.44 -1.23
CA ASN A 424 12.37 -22.27 -0.63
C ASN A 424 13.76 -21.88 -1.14
N LEU A 425 13.90 -21.62 -2.45
CA LEU A 425 15.16 -21.11 -3.02
C LEU A 425 15.56 -19.75 -2.41
N ALA A 426 14.62 -18.82 -2.28
CA ALA A 426 14.89 -17.52 -1.65
C ALA A 426 15.28 -17.67 -0.17
N TYR A 427 14.67 -18.62 0.54
CA TYR A 427 15.00 -18.94 1.93
C TYR A 427 16.45 -19.44 2.07
N GLU A 428 16.89 -20.32 1.17
CA GLU A 428 18.28 -20.81 1.15
C GLU A 428 19.29 -19.68 0.89
N ILE A 429 18.98 -18.79 -0.07
CA ILE A 429 19.81 -17.62 -0.38
C ILE A 429 19.91 -16.67 0.81
N LEU A 430 18.79 -16.39 1.50
CA LEU A 430 18.80 -15.51 2.67
C LEU A 430 19.54 -16.14 3.86
N LYS A 431 19.40 -17.46 4.05
CA LYS A 431 20.15 -18.20 5.07
C LYS A 431 21.66 -18.17 4.78
N ALA A 432 22.04 -18.36 3.51
CA ALA A 432 23.42 -18.18 3.06
C ALA A 432 23.93 -16.76 3.34
N GLY A 433 23.09 -15.74 3.12
CA GLY A 433 23.39 -14.36 3.46
C GLY A 433 23.64 -14.13 4.95
N MET A 434 22.79 -14.70 5.82
CA MET A 434 22.95 -14.63 7.27
C MET A 434 24.23 -15.32 7.78
N GLU A 435 24.63 -16.43 7.16
CA GLU A 435 25.88 -17.13 7.49
C GLU A 435 27.12 -16.34 7.03
N GLN A 436 27.05 -15.66 5.89
CA GLN A 436 28.19 -14.94 5.31
C GLN A 436 28.37 -13.53 5.88
N LEU A 437 27.28 -12.87 6.28
CA LEU A 437 27.26 -11.49 6.78
C LEU A 437 26.61 -11.39 8.17
N PRO A 438 27.10 -12.13 9.19
CA PRO A 438 26.54 -12.08 10.53
C PRO A 438 26.76 -10.69 11.16
N GLY A 439 25.73 -10.14 11.79
CA GLY A 439 25.81 -8.87 12.52
C GLY A 439 25.46 -7.61 11.72
N ASN A 440 25.24 -7.71 10.41
CA ASN A 440 24.69 -6.59 9.65
C ASN A 440 23.20 -6.41 9.96
N ALA A 441 22.81 -5.26 10.51
CA ALA A 441 21.42 -5.02 10.91
C ALA A 441 20.42 -5.10 9.76
N PHE A 442 20.77 -4.63 8.56
CA PHE A 442 19.89 -4.69 7.40
C PHE A 442 19.63 -6.14 6.97
N MET A 443 20.63 -7.02 7.05
CA MET A 443 20.46 -8.44 6.73
C MET A 443 19.47 -9.12 7.70
N ILE A 444 19.60 -8.85 9.00
CA ILE A 444 18.72 -9.42 10.02
C ILE A 444 17.28 -8.91 9.83
N ILE A 445 17.11 -7.61 9.53
CA ILE A 445 15.79 -7.03 9.23
C ILE A 445 15.20 -7.67 7.97
N LEU A 446 15.99 -7.88 6.92
CA LEU A 446 15.55 -8.51 5.68
C LEU A 446 15.13 -9.98 5.88
N TYR A 447 15.94 -10.75 6.61
CA TYR A 447 15.66 -12.15 6.89
C TYR A 447 14.43 -12.33 7.79
N SER A 448 14.35 -11.58 8.89
CA SER A 448 13.15 -11.58 9.74
C SER A 448 11.91 -11.15 8.97
N SER A 449 12.05 -10.15 8.10
CA SER A 449 10.97 -9.67 7.23
C SER A 449 10.43 -10.75 6.30
N PHE A 450 11.33 -11.49 5.66
CA PHE A 450 10.97 -12.61 4.80
C PHE A 450 10.27 -13.73 5.56
N LEU A 451 10.76 -14.08 6.76
CA LEU A 451 10.14 -15.11 7.59
C LEU A 451 8.71 -14.76 8.00
N ILE A 452 8.46 -13.50 8.34
CA ILE A 452 7.13 -13.02 8.77
C ILE A 452 6.16 -12.95 7.61
N ASP A 453 6.56 -12.38 6.48
CA ASP A 453 5.62 -12.05 5.40
C ASP A 453 5.48 -13.15 4.34
N VAL A 454 6.50 -14.01 4.17
CA VAL A 454 6.54 -15.00 3.07
C VAL A 454 6.46 -16.43 3.56
N LYS A 455 7.21 -16.79 4.61
CA LYS A 455 7.30 -18.18 5.12
C LYS A 455 6.27 -18.50 6.21
N ASP A 456 5.44 -17.53 6.61
CA ASP A 456 4.49 -17.63 7.72
C ASP A 456 5.13 -18.07 9.07
N GLY A 457 6.45 -17.92 9.19
CA GLY A 457 7.26 -18.28 10.36
C GLY A 457 7.28 -17.16 11.41
N PHE A 458 6.11 -16.73 11.88
CA PHE A 458 5.94 -15.52 12.68
C PHE A 458 6.85 -15.45 13.92
N GLN A 459 6.90 -16.52 14.71
CA GLN A 459 7.70 -16.58 15.94
C GLN A 459 9.21 -16.53 15.64
N SER A 460 9.67 -17.28 14.64
CA SER A 460 11.07 -17.28 14.21
C SER A 460 11.50 -15.92 13.64
N GLY A 461 10.61 -15.24 12.91
CA GLY A 461 10.88 -13.89 12.43
C GLY A 461 11.01 -12.87 13.57
N LEU A 462 10.15 -12.96 14.60
CA LEU A 462 10.23 -12.08 15.76
C LEU A 462 11.50 -12.29 16.60
N THR A 463 11.96 -13.53 16.75
CA THR A 463 13.22 -13.80 17.46
C THR A 463 14.42 -13.18 16.75
N GLU A 464 14.46 -13.27 15.42
CA GLU A 464 15.50 -12.63 14.60
C GLU A 464 15.38 -11.09 14.64
N LEU A 465 14.15 -10.55 14.61
CA LEU A 465 13.92 -9.11 14.75
C LEU A 465 14.42 -8.58 16.10
N ALA A 466 14.28 -9.36 17.18
CA ALA A 466 14.84 -9.02 18.48
C ALA A 466 16.37 -9.03 18.49
N ALA A 467 17.01 -9.91 17.69
CA ALA A 467 18.46 -9.89 17.48
C ALA A 467 18.89 -8.61 16.73
N ALA A 468 18.08 -8.13 15.78
CA ALA A 468 18.34 -6.88 15.07
C ALA A 468 18.44 -5.67 16.03
N ARG A 469 17.76 -5.68 17.18
CA ARG A 469 17.88 -4.61 18.21
C ARG A 469 19.29 -4.49 18.79
N LYS A 470 20.04 -5.60 18.86
CA LYS A 470 21.39 -5.65 19.44
C LYS A 470 22.50 -5.35 18.45
N ALA A 471 22.23 -5.46 17.14
CA ALA A 471 23.20 -5.16 16.09
C ALA A 471 23.54 -3.65 16.02
N ASP A 472 24.74 -3.32 15.55
CA ASP A 472 25.09 -1.93 15.23
C ASP A 472 24.24 -1.45 14.05
N LYS A 473 23.63 -0.28 14.19
CA LYS A 473 22.58 0.21 13.29
C LYS A 473 22.84 1.65 12.87
N SER A 474 22.77 1.89 11.57
CA SER A 474 22.62 3.24 11.03
C SER A 474 21.24 3.81 11.37
N PHE A 475 21.07 5.14 11.25
CA PHE A 475 19.77 5.82 11.40
C PHE A 475 18.70 5.21 10.46
N LEU A 476 19.09 4.90 9.22
CA LEU A 476 18.20 4.32 8.21
C LEU A 476 17.75 2.89 8.59
N GLU A 477 18.62 2.09 9.19
CA GLU A 477 18.31 0.74 9.68
C GLU A 477 17.48 0.77 10.97
N SER A 478 17.73 1.77 11.82
CA SER A 478 16.94 1.99 13.03
C SER A 478 15.50 2.35 12.69
N PHE A 479 15.30 3.19 11.67
CA PHE A 479 13.97 3.47 11.14
C PHE A 479 13.34 2.26 10.47
N ALA A 480 14.12 1.45 9.74
CA ALA A 480 13.60 0.23 9.14
C ALA A 480 13.07 -0.75 10.19
N LEU A 481 13.81 -0.91 11.28
CA LEU A 481 13.39 -1.69 12.44
C LEU A 481 12.14 -1.09 13.09
N TYR A 482 12.12 0.22 13.32
CA TYR A 482 10.96 0.92 13.89
C TYR A 482 9.71 0.76 13.02
N SER A 483 9.81 0.96 11.71
CA SER A 483 8.73 0.78 10.74
C SER A 483 8.15 -0.64 10.82
N ARG A 484 9.02 -1.65 10.89
CA ARG A 484 8.61 -3.05 11.04
C ARG A 484 7.91 -3.32 12.37
N GLU A 485 8.41 -2.76 13.47
CA GLU A 485 7.78 -2.89 14.79
C GLU A 485 6.42 -2.17 14.86
N GLN A 486 6.27 -1.03 14.20
CA GLN A 486 5.00 -0.32 14.10
C GLN A 486 3.98 -1.09 13.27
N LEU A 487 4.37 -1.67 12.13
CA LEU A 487 3.50 -2.55 11.35
C LEU A 487 3.02 -3.74 12.19
N HIS A 488 3.91 -4.34 12.99
CA HIS A 488 3.53 -5.40 13.92
C HIS A 488 2.56 -4.90 15.01
N THR A 489 2.83 -3.74 15.59
CA THR A 489 1.96 -3.14 16.61
C THR A 489 0.60 -2.81 16.04
N GLN A 490 0.50 -2.30 14.80
CA GLN A 490 -0.78 -2.04 14.13
C GLN A 490 -1.55 -3.32 13.84
N LYS A 491 -0.89 -4.37 13.33
CA LYS A 491 -1.54 -5.67 13.09
C LYS A 491 -2.03 -6.32 14.39
N SER A 492 -1.27 -6.21 15.49
CA SER A 492 -1.61 -6.81 16.80
C SER A 492 -2.58 -5.96 17.64
N SER A 493 -2.55 -4.63 17.53
CA SER A 493 -3.50 -3.72 18.18
C SER A 493 -4.85 -3.63 17.45
N GLY A 494 -4.96 -4.24 16.27
CA GLY A 494 -6.20 -4.46 15.53
C GLY A 494 -7.30 -5.24 16.28
N ALA A 495 -7.03 -5.74 17.48
CA ALA A 495 -8.02 -6.41 18.32
C ALA A 495 -8.91 -5.47 19.16
N LYS A 496 -8.65 -4.15 19.22
CA LYS A 496 -9.42 -3.24 20.10
C LYS A 496 -9.73 -1.87 19.49
N GLY A 497 -10.85 -1.78 18.77
CA GLY A 497 -11.79 -0.65 18.90
C GLY A 497 -11.57 0.63 18.09
N SER A 498 -10.78 0.62 17.00
CA SER A 498 -10.71 1.74 16.05
C SER A 498 -11.22 1.30 14.67
N GLN A 499 -11.85 2.20 13.91
CA GLN A 499 -12.37 1.91 12.56
C GLN A 499 -11.32 1.32 11.60
N GLY A 500 -10.01 1.57 11.83
CA GLY A 500 -8.92 0.92 11.07
C GLY A 500 -8.59 -0.51 11.52
N ALA A 501 -8.89 -0.86 12.77
CA ALA A 501 -8.69 -2.18 13.35
C ALA A 501 -9.65 -3.23 12.73
N ASP A 502 -10.87 -2.79 12.43
CA ASP A 502 -11.91 -3.61 11.79
C ASP A 502 -11.53 -3.97 10.35
N LEU A 503 -10.81 -3.08 9.65
CA LEU A 503 -10.41 -3.29 8.26
C LEU A 503 -9.39 -4.42 8.09
N VAL A 504 -8.42 -4.52 9.00
CA VAL A 504 -7.38 -5.58 8.94
C VAL A 504 -7.99 -6.93 9.30
N SER A 505 -8.80 -6.99 10.36
CA SER A 505 -9.58 -8.18 10.72
C SER A 505 -10.48 -8.62 9.55
N TYR A 506 -11.18 -7.68 8.92
CA TYR A 506 -12.01 -7.92 7.75
C TYR A 506 -11.21 -8.44 6.54
N VAL A 507 -10.05 -7.86 6.23
CA VAL A 507 -9.18 -8.33 5.12
C VAL A 507 -8.66 -9.74 5.38
N GLU A 508 -8.26 -10.04 6.62
CA GLU A 508 -7.83 -11.38 7.03
C GLU A 508 -8.98 -12.39 6.98
N GLN A 509 -10.18 -11.98 7.40
CA GLN A 509 -11.40 -12.77 7.31
C GLN A 509 -11.76 -13.07 5.85
N GLN A 510 -11.66 -12.07 4.97
CA GLN A 510 -11.92 -12.21 3.54
C GLN A 510 -10.90 -13.12 2.86
N ARG A 511 -9.63 -13.05 3.25
CA ARG A 511 -8.59 -13.98 2.77
C ARG A 511 -8.87 -15.42 3.20
N SER A 512 -9.24 -15.61 4.47
CA SER A 512 -9.60 -16.92 5.03
C SER A 512 -10.80 -17.53 4.32
N TYR A 513 -11.83 -16.71 4.07
CA TYR A 513 -13.03 -17.13 3.36
C TYR A 513 -12.75 -17.54 1.90
N ARG A 514 -11.96 -16.75 1.15
CA ARG A 514 -11.57 -17.10 -0.22
C ARG A 514 -10.77 -18.39 -0.29
N MET A 515 -9.87 -18.62 0.66
CA MET A 515 -9.10 -19.86 0.74
C MET A 515 -10.02 -21.07 0.97
N ALA A 516 -10.98 -20.96 1.91
CA ALA A 516 -11.98 -21.98 2.13
C ALA A 516 -12.84 -22.25 0.87
N MET A 517 -13.25 -21.20 0.16
CA MET A 517 -14.00 -21.35 -1.10
C MET A 517 -13.19 -22.07 -2.20
N LYS A 518 -11.91 -21.72 -2.38
CA LYS A 518 -11.04 -22.37 -3.39
C LYS A 518 -10.96 -23.87 -3.13
N VAL A 519 -10.63 -24.23 -1.89
CA VAL A 519 -10.49 -25.61 -1.45
C VAL A 519 -11.80 -26.40 -1.57
N ASN A 520 -12.94 -25.79 -1.20
CA ASN A 520 -14.25 -26.41 -1.39
C ASN A 520 -14.55 -26.64 -2.87
N LYS A 521 -14.30 -25.65 -3.72
CA LYS A 521 -14.52 -25.76 -5.16
C LYS A 521 -13.69 -26.90 -5.75
N ASP A 522 -12.39 -26.92 -5.48
CA ASP A 522 -11.47 -27.95 -5.98
C ASP A 522 -11.91 -29.35 -5.53
N THR A 523 -12.38 -29.47 -4.28
CA THR A 523 -12.89 -30.73 -3.76
C THR A 523 -14.21 -31.13 -4.40
N PHE A 524 -15.17 -30.21 -4.55
CA PHE A 524 -16.45 -30.50 -5.20
C PHE A 524 -16.27 -30.88 -6.68
N GLU A 525 -15.35 -30.25 -7.39
CA GLU A 525 -15.00 -30.63 -8.76
C GLU A 525 -14.42 -32.05 -8.81
N ALA A 526 -13.53 -32.41 -7.87
CA ALA A 526 -12.99 -33.77 -7.77
C ALA A 526 -14.10 -34.80 -7.45
N THR A 527 -14.98 -34.50 -6.50
CA THR A 527 -16.12 -35.35 -6.12
C THR A 527 -17.10 -35.54 -7.30
N SER A 528 -17.47 -34.46 -7.99
CA SER A 528 -18.32 -34.51 -9.18
C SER A 528 -17.68 -35.34 -10.31
N SER A 529 -16.39 -35.16 -10.54
CA SER A 529 -15.61 -35.90 -11.54
C SER A 529 -15.56 -37.41 -11.25
N PHE A 530 -15.48 -37.78 -9.97
CA PHE A 530 -15.56 -39.16 -9.52
C PHE A 530 -16.96 -39.76 -9.75
N TRP A 531 -18.03 -39.10 -9.27
CA TRP A 531 -19.40 -39.60 -9.46
C TRP A 531 -19.80 -39.68 -10.93
N THR A 532 -19.40 -38.69 -11.74
CA THR A 532 -19.65 -38.71 -13.19
C THR A 532 -18.95 -39.88 -13.89
N CYS A 533 -17.81 -40.33 -13.37
CA CYS A 533 -17.14 -41.52 -13.89
C CYS A 533 -17.99 -42.78 -13.66
N LEU A 534 -18.61 -42.90 -12.48
CA LEU A 534 -19.46 -44.03 -12.08
C LEU A 534 -20.81 -44.07 -12.79
N LEU A 535 -21.29 -42.94 -13.32
CA LEU A 535 -22.53 -42.89 -14.11
C LEU A 535 -22.37 -43.47 -15.53
N LYS A 536 -21.15 -43.80 -15.98
CA LYS A 536 -20.92 -44.40 -17.30
C LYS A 536 -21.18 -45.90 -17.26
N GLN A 537 -21.78 -46.42 -18.33
CA GLN A 537 -22.15 -47.84 -18.45
C GLN A 537 -20.94 -48.79 -18.45
N ASN A 538 -19.77 -48.32 -18.91
CA ASN A 538 -18.50 -49.06 -18.87
C ASN A 538 -17.41 -48.18 -18.25
N VAL A 539 -16.87 -48.59 -17.09
CA VAL A 539 -15.86 -47.84 -16.34
C VAL A 539 -14.54 -48.60 -16.33
N GLN A 540 -13.47 -47.98 -16.84
CA GLN A 540 -12.13 -48.55 -16.73
C GLN A 540 -11.60 -48.40 -15.30
N LEU A 541 -11.19 -49.53 -14.69
CA LEU A 541 -10.70 -49.54 -13.30
C LEU A 541 -9.51 -48.60 -13.09
N SER A 542 -8.58 -48.54 -14.04
CA SER A 542 -7.41 -47.64 -14.01
C SER A 542 -7.80 -46.16 -13.95
N ALA A 543 -8.84 -45.76 -14.70
CA ALA A 543 -9.36 -44.41 -14.68
C ALA A 543 -10.07 -44.10 -13.35
N LEU A 544 -10.80 -45.06 -12.80
CA LEU A 544 -11.47 -44.93 -11.49
C LEU A 544 -10.45 -44.76 -10.37
N THR A 545 -9.43 -45.62 -10.30
CA THR A 545 -8.37 -45.53 -9.28
C THR A 545 -7.66 -44.18 -9.33
N LYS A 546 -7.40 -43.64 -10.53
CA LYS A 546 -6.80 -42.31 -10.68
C LYS A 546 -7.71 -41.20 -10.15
N LYS A 547 -9.03 -41.29 -10.37
CA LYS A 547 -10.01 -40.31 -9.88
C LYS A 547 -10.18 -40.37 -8.36
N VAL A 548 -10.16 -41.57 -7.78
CA VAL A 548 -10.18 -41.76 -6.32
C VAL A 548 -8.93 -41.17 -5.68
N ALA A 549 -7.74 -41.45 -6.21
CA ALA A 549 -6.49 -40.88 -5.68
C ALA A 549 -6.47 -39.34 -5.70
N ILE A 550 -7.03 -38.73 -6.76
CA ILE A 550 -7.18 -37.26 -6.83
C ILE A 550 -8.18 -36.77 -5.77
N LEU A 551 -9.32 -37.44 -5.62
CA LEU A 551 -10.33 -37.08 -4.63
C LEU A 551 -9.75 -37.14 -3.20
N ASP A 552 -9.10 -38.24 -2.84
CA ASP A 552 -8.51 -38.43 -1.51
C ASP A 552 -7.48 -37.34 -1.19
N ALA A 553 -6.59 -37.03 -2.15
CA ALA A 553 -5.62 -35.96 -1.99
C ALA A 553 -6.27 -34.59 -1.75
N ARG A 554 -7.35 -34.27 -2.47
CA ARG A 554 -8.10 -33.00 -2.30
C ARG A 554 -8.86 -32.94 -0.98
N VAL A 555 -9.44 -34.05 -0.53
CA VAL A 555 -10.12 -34.15 0.76
C VAL A 555 -9.14 -33.97 1.92
N GLU A 556 -7.94 -34.54 1.82
CA GLU A 556 -6.90 -34.40 2.84
C GLU A 556 -6.35 -32.96 2.91
N GLU A 557 -6.04 -32.36 1.75
CA GLU A 557 -5.67 -30.94 1.61
C GLU A 557 -6.75 -30.02 2.21
N ALA A 558 -8.02 -30.29 1.90
CA ALA A 558 -9.14 -29.51 2.41
C ALA A 558 -9.29 -29.62 3.92
N THR A 559 -9.20 -30.83 4.45
CA THR A 559 -9.31 -31.09 5.89
C THR A 559 -8.17 -30.41 6.66
N ALA A 560 -6.95 -30.44 6.14
CA ALA A 560 -5.80 -29.75 6.73
C ALA A 560 -6.00 -28.22 6.72
N THR A 561 -6.48 -27.68 5.60
CA THR A 561 -6.74 -26.24 5.44
C THR A 561 -7.82 -25.76 6.41
N TYR A 562 -8.94 -26.46 6.50
CA TYR A 562 -10.01 -26.13 7.44
C TYR A 562 -9.56 -26.18 8.90
N ARG A 563 -8.74 -27.17 9.27
CA ARG A 563 -8.16 -27.26 10.62
C ARG A 563 -7.30 -26.03 10.93
N HIS A 564 -6.47 -25.59 9.99
CA HIS A 564 -5.65 -24.40 10.14
C HIS A 564 -6.49 -23.11 10.22
N LEU A 565 -7.50 -22.97 9.35
CA LEU A 565 -8.40 -21.81 9.32
C LEU A 565 -9.22 -21.68 10.62
N LEU A 566 -9.76 -22.79 11.13
CA LEU A 566 -10.54 -22.80 12.37
C LEU A 566 -9.69 -22.59 13.63
N GLN A 567 -8.42 -23.03 13.64
CA GLN A 567 -7.49 -22.71 14.73
C GLN A 567 -7.18 -21.21 14.78
N ARG A 568 -7.11 -20.56 13.61
CA ARG A 568 -6.80 -19.13 13.51
C ARG A 568 -8.02 -18.25 13.80
N SER A 569 -9.20 -18.67 13.36
CA SER A 569 -10.43 -17.88 13.46
C SER A 569 -11.57 -18.74 14.02
N PRO A 570 -11.55 -19.05 15.33
CA PRO A 570 -12.55 -19.90 15.95
C PRO A 570 -13.93 -19.24 16.03
N ASP A 571 -13.97 -17.90 16.02
CA ASP A 571 -15.21 -17.13 16.22
C ASP A 571 -15.91 -16.76 14.90
N ASN A 572 -15.46 -17.29 13.76
CA ASN A 572 -16.07 -16.97 12.46
C ASN A 572 -17.13 -18.00 12.08
N TRP A 573 -18.40 -17.61 12.20
CA TRP A 573 -19.54 -18.47 11.88
C TRP A 573 -19.59 -18.90 10.41
N MET A 574 -19.16 -18.06 9.46
CA MET A 574 -19.18 -18.41 8.03
C MET A 574 -18.20 -19.55 7.73
N LEU A 575 -17.00 -19.52 8.32
CA LEU A 575 -16.00 -20.57 8.13
C LEU A 575 -16.45 -21.90 8.74
N ILE A 576 -17.05 -21.87 9.93
CA ILE A 576 -17.61 -23.06 10.59
C ILE A 576 -18.74 -23.66 9.75
N ARG A 577 -19.63 -22.82 9.21
CA ARG A 577 -20.71 -23.25 8.33
C ARG A 577 -20.18 -23.90 7.04
N MET A 578 -19.16 -23.29 6.42
CA MET A 578 -18.51 -23.85 5.23
C MET A 578 -17.84 -25.19 5.50
N TYR A 579 -17.25 -25.36 6.69
CA TYR A 579 -16.73 -26.65 7.12
C TYR A 579 -17.85 -27.68 7.37
N GLY A 580 -18.99 -27.26 7.93
CA GLY A 580 -20.18 -28.11 8.05
C GLY A 580 -20.67 -28.63 6.68
N LEU A 581 -20.75 -27.75 5.68
CA LEU A 581 -21.09 -28.13 4.30
C LEU A 581 -20.09 -29.12 3.70
N PHE A 582 -18.80 -28.91 3.92
CA PHE A 582 -17.75 -29.83 3.48
C PHE A 582 -17.89 -31.23 4.13
N LEU A 583 -18.17 -31.28 5.45
CA LEU A 583 -18.38 -32.54 6.16
C LEU A 583 -19.59 -33.30 5.62
N GLU A 584 -20.68 -32.59 5.33
CA GLU A 584 -21.93 -33.19 4.83
C GLU A 584 -21.79 -33.70 3.39
N LEU A 585 -21.32 -32.86 2.47
CA LEU A 585 -21.38 -33.13 1.03
C LEU A 585 -20.19 -33.95 0.51
N VAL A 586 -19.04 -33.88 1.17
CA VAL A 586 -17.81 -34.56 0.71
C VAL A 586 -17.47 -35.74 1.60
N ARG A 587 -17.36 -35.51 2.91
CA ARG A 587 -16.96 -36.56 3.87
C ARG A 587 -18.10 -37.44 4.36
N ASN A 588 -19.36 -37.08 4.04
CA ASN A 588 -20.56 -37.79 4.45
C ASN A 588 -20.64 -38.01 5.98
N ASP A 589 -20.33 -36.97 6.76
CA ASP A 589 -20.45 -36.95 8.23
C ASP A 589 -21.58 -36.00 8.67
N PRO A 590 -22.85 -36.46 8.68
CA PRO A 590 -24.00 -35.63 9.01
C PRO A 590 -24.03 -35.19 10.48
N LEU A 591 -23.46 -35.99 11.39
CA LEU A 591 -23.40 -35.67 12.81
C LEU A 591 -22.38 -34.54 13.08
N GLY A 592 -21.21 -34.64 12.46
CA GLY A 592 -20.20 -33.58 12.49
C GLY A 592 -20.72 -32.28 11.86
N ALA A 593 -21.41 -32.38 10.72
CA ALA A 593 -22.02 -31.21 10.06
C ALA A 593 -23.06 -30.52 10.95
N ALA A 594 -24.01 -31.27 11.53
CA ALA A 594 -25.05 -30.72 12.41
C ALA A 594 -24.47 -29.96 13.61
N ARG A 595 -23.41 -30.50 14.24
CA ARG A 595 -22.71 -29.82 15.33
C ARG A 595 -22.12 -28.48 14.89
N ASN A 596 -21.42 -28.46 13.75
CA ASN A 596 -20.83 -27.22 13.23
C ASN A 596 -21.90 -26.20 12.83
N TYR A 597 -23.02 -26.61 12.23
CA TYR A 597 -24.14 -25.70 11.94
C TYR A 597 -24.74 -25.09 13.20
N SER A 598 -24.93 -25.88 14.25
CA SER A 598 -25.45 -25.36 15.53
C SER A 598 -24.51 -24.34 16.17
N GLU A 599 -23.20 -24.58 16.11
CA GLU A 599 -22.20 -23.66 16.66
C GLU A 599 -22.09 -22.38 15.81
N ALA A 600 -22.11 -22.50 14.48
CA ALA A 600 -22.14 -21.36 13.58
C ALA A 600 -23.37 -20.47 13.84
N GLU A 601 -24.55 -21.07 14.01
CA GLU A 601 -25.78 -20.33 14.29
C GLU A 601 -25.74 -19.64 15.65
N ARG A 602 -25.18 -20.30 16.66
CA ARG A 602 -24.96 -19.70 17.99
C ARG A 602 -24.08 -18.45 17.92
N ILE A 603 -22.98 -18.51 17.17
CA ILE A 603 -22.05 -17.38 16.99
C ILE A 603 -22.72 -16.26 16.18
N ARG A 604 -23.42 -16.59 15.10
CA ARG A 604 -24.15 -15.62 14.26
C ARG A 604 -25.17 -14.82 15.08
N LEU A 605 -25.99 -15.52 15.87
CA LEU A 605 -27.00 -14.89 16.73
C LEU A 605 -26.34 -14.01 17.79
N ALA A 606 -25.25 -14.46 18.40
CA ALA A 606 -24.51 -13.65 19.38
C ALA A 606 -23.93 -12.36 18.76
N GLU A 607 -23.43 -12.44 17.51
CA GLU A 607 -22.91 -11.28 16.77
C GLU A 607 -24.03 -10.29 16.40
N GLU A 608 -25.18 -10.79 15.94
CA GLU A 608 -26.36 -9.96 15.63
C GLU A 608 -26.91 -9.27 16.87
N GLU A 609 -27.00 -9.98 18.00
CA GLU A 609 -27.40 -9.40 19.28
C GLU A 609 -26.40 -8.32 19.73
N ALA A 610 -25.09 -8.55 19.58
CA ALA A 610 -24.07 -7.58 19.92
C ALA A 610 -24.19 -6.30 19.07
N LYS A 611 -24.38 -6.43 17.75
CA LYS A 611 -24.61 -5.31 16.83
C LYS A 611 -25.88 -4.55 17.16
N HIS A 612 -26.97 -5.27 17.44
CA HIS A 612 -28.23 -4.65 17.85
C HIS A 612 -28.08 -3.86 19.16
N ASN A 613 -27.40 -4.44 20.16
CA ASN A 613 -27.13 -3.76 21.43
C ASN A 613 -26.25 -2.52 21.27
N ALA A 614 -25.22 -2.58 20.41
CA ALA A 614 -24.37 -1.44 20.09
C ALA A 614 -25.16 -0.32 19.40
N PHE A 615 -25.97 -0.66 18.40
CA PHE A 615 -26.83 0.29 17.68
C PHE A 615 -27.83 1.01 18.61
N LEU A 616 -28.47 0.26 19.53
CA LEU A 616 -29.38 0.84 20.52
C LEU A 616 -28.65 1.83 21.45
N THR A 617 -27.42 1.49 21.84
CA THR A 617 -26.61 2.32 22.73
C THR A 617 -26.16 3.61 22.05
N GLU A 618 -25.73 3.53 20.79
CA GLU A 618 -25.34 4.70 19.99
C GLU A 618 -26.54 5.61 19.69
N SER A 619 -27.69 5.04 19.32
CA SER A 619 -28.91 5.80 19.01
C SER A 619 -29.47 6.55 20.21
N ALA A 620 -29.37 5.98 21.41
CA ALA A 620 -29.92 6.57 22.63
C ALA A 620 -29.00 7.61 23.29
N MET A 621 -27.70 7.65 22.95
CA MET A 621 -26.72 8.57 23.56
C MET A 621 -25.83 9.29 22.52
N PRO A 622 -26.40 10.12 21.62
CA PRO A 622 -25.64 10.77 20.55
C PRO A 622 -24.59 11.80 21.04
N TYR A 623 -24.74 12.34 22.26
CA TYR A 623 -23.83 13.36 22.83
C TYR A 623 -22.58 12.80 23.53
N TYR A 624 -22.47 11.48 23.72
CA TYR A 624 -21.35 10.82 24.43
C TYR A 624 -20.28 10.24 23.48
N LYS A 625 -20.03 10.91 22.35
CA LYS A 625 -19.10 10.46 21.29
C LYS A 625 -17.59 10.51 21.64
N GLY A 626 -17.23 10.81 22.90
CA GLY A 626 -15.84 11.00 23.35
C GLY A 626 -15.35 10.04 24.43
N GLY A 627 -16.17 9.08 24.88
CA GLY A 627 -15.77 8.07 25.86
C GLY A 627 -15.28 6.80 25.17
N ARG A 628 -14.10 6.31 25.56
CA ARG A 628 -13.57 4.99 25.17
C ARG A 628 -14.66 3.91 25.26
N GLY A 629 -14.94 3.27 24.12
CA GLY A 629 -15.70 2.03 24.05
C GLY A 629 -17.21 2.22 24.13
N THR A 630 -17.90 1.42 23.31
CA THR A 630 -19.28 0.98 23.58
C THR A 630 -19.31 0.41 25.00
N ASP A 631 -19.63 1.25 25.98
CA ASP A 631 -19.73 0.83 27.37
C ASP A 631 -21.01 -0.01 27.48
N ASN A 632 -20.91 -1.28 27.08
CA ASN A 632 -21.97 -2.30 27.12
C ASN A 632 -22.45 -2.60 28.55
N THR A 633 -21.96 -1.84 29.54
CA THR A 633 -22.39 -1.85 30.93
C THR A 633 -23.63 -0.98 31.17
N LYS A 634 -23.96 -0.06 30.25
CA LYS A 634 -25.08 0.87 30.42
C LYS A 634 -26.37 0.31 29.86
N GLY A 635 -27.37 0.17 30.73
CA GLY A 635 -28.73 -0.20 30.33
C GLY A 635 -29.42 0.91 29.55
N VAL A 636 -29.94 0.58 28.36
CA VAL A 636 -30.71 1.46 27.48
C VAL A 636 -32.10 0.86 27.25
N ILE A 637 -33.12 1.66 27.52
CA ILE A 637 -34.53 1.33 27.28
C ILE A 637 -35.13 2.42 26.41
N ILE A 638 -35.60 2.06 25.22
CA ILE A 638 -36.30 2.96 24.30
C ILE A 638 -37.80 2.71 24.45
N MET A 639 -38.56 3.74 24.79
CA MET A 639 -40.01 3.66 24.98
C MET A 639 -40.75 4.68 24.11
N ASN A 640 -42.04 4.44 23.85
CA ASN A 640 -42.89 5.41 23.17
C ASN A 640 -43.45 6.46 24.16
N ALA A 641 -44.16 7.48 23.63
CA ALA A 641 -44.78 8.54 24.43
C ALA A 641 -45.85 8.06 25.44
N LYS A 642 -46.31 6.80 25.34
CA LYS A 642 -47.22 6.17 26.30
C LYS A 642 -46.47 5.31 27.34
N CYS A 643 -45.16 5.50 27.48
CA CYS A 643 -44.28 4.74 28.38
C CYS A 643 -44.21 3.23 28.11
N ILE A 644 -44.58 2.79 26.90
CA ILE A 644 -44.49 1.39 26.48
C ILE A 644 -43.09 1.14 25.92
N VAL A 645 -42.38 0.17 26.48
CA VAL A 645 -41.04 -0.25 26.06
C VAL A 645 -41.09 -0.82 24.64
N LYS A 646 -40.31 -0.25 23.73
CA LYS A 646 -40.19 -0.67 22.33
C LYS A 646 -38.97 -1.55 22.12
N ASN A 647 -37.80 -1.08 22.54
CA ASN A 647 -36.54 -1.83 22.47
C ASN A 647 -35.79 -1.68 23.79
N ILE A 648 -35.01 -2.70 24.14
CA ILE A 648 -34.20 -2.76 25.35
C ILE A 648 -32.90 -3.49 25.02
N ASN A 649 -31.77 -2.97 25.50
CA ASN A 649 -30.47 -3.62 25.31
C ASN A 649 -30.22 -4.68 26.39
N LYS A 650 -29.29 -5.62 26.12
CA LYS A 650 -28.94 -6.70 27.05
C LYS A 650 -28.48 -6.20 28.43
N ALA A 651 -27.71 -5.11 28.47
CA ALA A 651 -27.25 -4.51 29.72
C ALA A 651 -28.40 -4.05 30.63
N ALA A 652 -29.49 -3.52 30.05
CA ALA A 652 -30.68 -3.16 30.81
C ALA A 652 -31.40 -4.40 31.34
N CYS A 653 -31.44 -5.49 30.59
CA CYS A 653 -31.95 -6.77 31.08
C CYS A 653 -31.13 -7.29 32.27
N ASP A 654 -29.79 -7.25 32.16
CA ASP A 654 -28.87 -7.70 33.23
C ASP A 654 -29.03 -6.87 34.52
N VAL A 655 -29.21 -5.54 34.39
CA VAL A 655 -29.43 -4.64 35.54
C VAL A 655 -30.82 -4.83 36.16
N THR A 656 -31.85 -4.99 35.33
CA THR A 656 -33.24 -5.07 35.80
C THR A 656 -33.64 -6.48 36.25
N GLY A 657 -32.88 -7.50 35.84
CA GLY A 657 -33.18 -8.91 36.13
C GLY A 657 -34.34 -9.50 35.31
N TYR A 658 -34.89 -8.73 34.36
CA TYR A 658 -35.98 -9.18 33.49
C TYR A 658 -35.47 -9.61 32.12
N TYR A 659 -36.13 -10.58 31.50
CA TYR A 659 -35.84 -10.96 30.12
C TYR A 659 -36.40 -9.92 29.14
N GLN A 660 -35.73 -9.73 28.00
CA GLN A 660 -36.18 -8.80 26.95
C GLN A 660 -37.64 -9.03 26.54
N LYS A 661 -38.05 -10.30 26.38
CA LYS A 661 -39.43 -10.69 26.01
C LYS A 661 -40.46 -10.32 27.08
N GLU A 662 -40.05 -10.13 28.33
CA GLU A 662 -40.95 -9.80 29.44
C GLU A 662 -41.21 -8.30 29.53
N LEU A 663 -40.26 -7.47 29.09
CA LEU A 663 -40.36 -6.01 29.14
C LEU A 663 -40.87 -5.42 27.82
N GLN A 664 -40.54 -6.03 26.69
CA GLN A 664 -40.94 -5.52 25.38
C GLN A 664 -42.47 -5.51 25.24
N GLY A 665 -43.04 -4.35 24.89
CA GLY A 665 -44.48 -4.15 24.77
C GLY A 665 -45.23 -3.91 26.09
N LYS A 666 -44.54 -3.97 27.25
CA LYS A 666 -45.12 -3.58 28.54
C LYS A 666 -44.76 -2.14 28.90
N ASN A 667 -45.50 -1.58 29.86
CA ASN A 667 -45.21 -0.26 30.40
C ASN A 667 -43.96 -0.32 31.29
N VAL A 668 -43.11 0.70 31.21
CA VAL A 668 -41.87 0.82 32.01
C VAL A 668 -42.13 0.84 33.52
N ASN A 669 -43.37 1.11 33.96
CA ASN A 669 -43.76 1.09 35.37
C ASN A 669 -43.47 -0.24 36.09
N ILE A 670 -43.34 -1.35 35.37
CA ILE A 670 -42.93 -2.65 35.92
C ILE A 670 -41.54 -2.64 36.55
N LEU A 671 -40.66 -1.74 36.11
CA LEU A 671 -39.31 -1.55 36.65
C LEU A 671 -39.28 -0.65 37.89
N ILE A 672 -40.41 -0.02 38.24
CA ILE A 672 -40.50 0.96 39.31
C ILE A 672 -41.11 0.31 40.56
N PRO A 673 -40.51 0.47 41.74
CA PRO A 673 -41.07 -0.10 42.96
C PRO A 673 -42.40 0.57 43.33
N ARG A 674 -43.30 -0.21 43.93
CA ARG A 674 -44.50 0.35 44.59
C ARG A 674 -44.09 1.26 45.76
N PRO A 675 -44.82 2.36 46.03
CA PRO A 675 -46.11 2.76 45.43
C PRO A 675 -45.99 3.60 44.14
N PHE A 676 -44.78 3.92 43.68
CA PHE A 676 -44.56 4.87 42.58
C PHE A 676 -44.94 4.32 41.20
N SER A 677 -44.90 2.99 41.01
CA SER A 677 -45.33 2.36 39.76
C SER A 677 -46.82 2.54 39.46
N ASP A 678 -47.67 2.57 40.49
CA ASP A 678 -49.13 2.73 40.32
C ASP A 678 -49.51 4.14 39.82
N GLN A 679 -48.70 5.15 40.15
CA GLN A 679 -48.92 6.55 39.75
C GLN A 679 -47.99 7.01 38.61
N HIS A 680 -47.09 6.16 38.13
CA HIS A 680 -46.06 6.51 37.14
C HIS A 680 -46.62 7.22 35.91
N ASP A 681 -47.63 6.65 35.28
CA ASP A 681 -48.21 7.20 34.05
C ASP A 681 -48.86 8.58 34.28
N GLN A 682 -49.37 8.83 35.48
CA GLN A 682 -49.92 10.15 35.85
C GLN A 682 -48.81 11.18 36.04
N TYR A 683 -47.67 10.79 36.64
CA TYR A 683 -46.50 11.66 36.75
C TYR A 683 -45.98 12.06 35.38
N VAL A 684 -45.82 11.10 34.47
CA VAL A 684 -45.34 11.38 33.11
C VAL A 684 -46.32 12.29 32.35
N LYS A 685 -47.63 12.01 32.41
CA LYS A 685 -48.64 12.88 31.81
C LYS A 685 -48.58 14.31 32.35
N LYS A 686 -48.48 14.48 33.68
CA LYS A 686 -48.35 15.82 34.29
C LYS A 686 -47.11 16.57 33.79
N HIS A 687 -46.00 15.88 33.57
CA HIS A 687 -44.76 16.46 33.03
C HIS A 687 -44.80 16.75 31.53
N ILE A 688 -45.65 16.08 30.75
CA ILE A 688 -45.82 16.34 29.30
C ILE A 688 -46.85 17.45 29.05
N THR A 689 -47.83 17.62 29.95
CA THR A 689 -48.95 18.58 29.77
C THR A 689 -48.66 19.96 30.37
N ASN A 690 -47.66 20.08 31.23
CA ASN A 690 -47.04 21.35 31.66
C ASN A 690 -45.88 21.69 30.73
#